data_AF-A0A0C1UF20-F1
#
_entry.id   AF-A0A0C1UF20-F1
#
_cell.length_a   1.000
_cell.length_b   1.000
_cell.length_c   1.000
_cell.angle_alpha   90.00
_cell.angle_beta   90.00
_cell.angle_gamma   90.00
#
_symmetry.space_group_name_H-M   'P 1'
#
loop_
_entity.id
_entity.type
_entity.pdbx_description
1 polymer ?
#
loop_
_entity_poly.entity_id
_entity_poly.type
_entity_poly.pdbx_seq_one_letter_code
_entity_poly.pdbx_strand_id
1 'polypeptide(L)'
;MNTDHELLLEKMTLEEKVSLMTGRGIWDANPVDRLEIPALKVTDGPNGARGAGLLGTGIPALCIPCGSALGATWNPSLIEKLGQALAIETRARACHVLLAPTVNIHRTPLGGRNFECYSEDPYLTGRIAVSFIKGVQSEKVGTTIKHFVANDSEFERHSIDSQVPERALREIYLRPFEMAVKEAEPWGIMGSYNRVNGTYACENPRLLTEILREEWGFTGIVVTDWYAAKTTIEMAQAGLDLEMPGPGRFYGSRLVEAVQKGEVSEEIINEAVKRLLLLLERTNAFNEPLNRDEQMLDVEEHRELARTASTEAMVLLKNDNILPFKIEDISSLAVIGPNAAGAMLMGGGSASLVPQYEVTPLEALEARLADQCEIHYEIGAITDRSSRPVPQRLLTNTDGSNGFKVEYFNGVAWEGEPFAVHTGKSGRLLTPEDQSGADELGSFSFRATAQLHTEIDGDHTLTLIQAGRSRVLINGEIVLDGITEPPPQGEAFFGMGSIEIETLVSLSAGESVEVVVEFSSEKSVFLHGVQLGLRFPVTGDLIEQAVSTAAKCDAAIVIVGTNDDWETEGRDREFMELPGKQPELIRQVCAANPNTVVVVNSGSAVTTDWSDVAPAILQTWFGGQEMSHALVDVLSGKEEPGGRLPNSWPHRLEDTPAFLNYPGEAGIVNYGEGIFVGYRWYQARDIEVAYPFGHGLGYTTFEWGEVTVSGAKTIEELEDGEKIFISFPITNVGNRLGSETAQCYVSPLGPVSLRPPQELKGFVKVKLQPGETVEALIELDYRSFAVFDPGDPGYESRNHRIPVAAGGHHIGHRSESGWFIDPGRFELKIGTSSEGILKVIPLDLSL
;
A
#
# COMPACT_ATOMS: atom_id res chain seq x y z
N MET A 1 33.54 -13.92 -4.90
CA MET A 1 34.19 -14.32 -6.17
C MET A 1 33.91 -13.23 -7.20
N ASN A 2 34.79 -12.98 -8.16
CA ASN A 2 34.43 -12.18 -9.33
C ASN A 2 33.68 -13.14 -10.26
N THR A 3 32.35 -13.09 -10.28
CA THR A 3 31.54 -14.06 -11.02
C THR A 3 31.54 -13.67 -12.49
N ASP A 4 32.16 -14.48 -13.34
CA ASP A 4 32.13 -14.27 -14.79
C ASP A 4 30.77 -14.78 -15.33
N HIS A 5 29.81 -13.87 -15.48
CA HIS A 5 28.45 -14.20 -15.94
C HIS A 5 28.46 -14.84 -17.33
N GLU A 6 29.33 -14.40 -18.24
CA GLU A 6 29.44 -14.98 -19.59
C GLU A 6 29.91 -16.44 -19.51
N LEU A 7 30.91 -16.73 -18.66
CA LEU A 7 31.36 -18.11 -18.45
C LEU A 7 30.28 -19.01 -17.84
N LEU A 8 29.44 -18.48 -16.94
CA LEU A 8 28.31 -19.23 -16.38
C LEU A 8 27.26 -19.53 -17.45
N LEU A 9 26.92 -18.56 -18.29
CA LEU A 9 25.98 -18.72 -19.41
C LEU A 9 26.46 -19.76 -20.43
N GLU A 10 27.74 -19.73 -20.79
CA GLU A 10 28.33 -20.70 -21.72
C GLU A 10 28.29 -22.14 -21.17
N LYS A 11 28.32 -22.30 -19.84
CA LYS A 11 28.28 -23.60 -19.17
C LYS A 11 26.88 -24.13 -18.91
N MET A 12 25.86 -23.27 -18.96
CA MET A 12 24.46 -23.64 -18.77
C MET A 12 23.87 -24.23 -20.04
N THR A 13 23.13 -25.31 -19.89
CA THR A 13 22.17 -25.79 -20.90
C THR A 13 21.00 -24.83 -21.05
N LEU A 14 20.25 -24.92 -22.15
CA LEU A 14 19.05 -24.12 -22.35
C LEU A 14 18.02 -24.37 -21.22
N GLU A 15 17.89 -25.62 -20.78
CA GLU A 15 17.02 -26.02 -19.69
C GLU A 15 17.45 -25.40 -18.36
N GLU A 16 18.76 -25.40 -18.04
CA GLU A 16 19.30 -24.72 -16.85
C GLU A 16 19.03 -23.20 -16.92
N LYS A 17 19.24 -22.55 -18.07
CA LYS A 17 18.94 -21.12 -18.28
C LYS A 17 17.46 -20.80 -18.03
N VAL A 18 16.56 -21.54 -18.68
CA VAL A 18 15.12 -21.33 -18.56
C VAL A 18 14.61 -21.67 -17.15
N SER A 19 15.24 -22.62 -16.45
CA SER A 19 14.86 -22.93 -15.06
C SER A 19 15.05 -21.74 -14.10
N LEU A 20 16.08 -20.91 -14.33
CA LEU A 20 16.31 -19.68 -13.54
C LEU A 20 15.22 -18.61 -13.77
N MET A 21 14.54 -18.65 -14.92
CA MET A 21 13.51 -17.69 -15.30
C MET A 21 12.13 -18.02 -14.73
N THR A 22 12.01 -19.03 -13.87
CA THR A 22 10.74 -19.38 -13.25
C THR A 22 10.91 -19.71 -11.77
N GLY A 23 9.88 -19.43 -10.98
CA GLY A 23 9.79 -19.84 -9.59
C GLY A 23 9.98 -21.35 -9.42
N ARG A 24 10.64 -21.74 -8.34
CA ARG A 24 10.67 -23.11 -7.81
C ARG A 24 9.46 -23.34 -6.90
N GLY A 25 9.19 -22.39 -6.01
CA GLY A 25 7.99 -22.34 -5.19
C GLY A 25 7.37 -20.95 -5.20
N ILE A 26 6.61 -20.62 -4.15
CA ILE A 26 5.90 -19.35 -4.07
C ILE A 26 6.85 -18.14 -3.88
N TRP A 27 8.00 -18.31 -3.21
CA TRP A 27 8.89 -17.20 -2.80
C TRP A 27 10.34 -17.36 -3.26
N ASP A 28 10.63 -18.36 -4.11
CA ASP A 28 11.98 -18.55 -4.62
C ASP A 28 12.03 -19.01 -6.08
N ALA A 29 13.11 -18.62 -6.77
CA ALA A 29 13.45 -19.08 -8.10
C ALA A 29 14.44 -20.26 -8.02
N ASN A 30 14.51 -21.06 -9.09
CA ASN A 30 15.33 -22.28 -9.10
C ASN A 30 16.84 -21.99 -8.92
N PRO A 31 17.60 -22.88 -8.25
CA PRO A 31 19.06 -22.90 -8.29
C PRO A 31 19.59 -23.64 -9.53
N VAL A 32 20.90 -23.53 -9.78
CA VAL A 32 21.65 -24.45 -10.67
C VAL A 32 22.83 -25.02 -9.89
N ASP A 33 22.58 -26.10 -9.15
CA ASP A 33 23.52 -26.66 -8.15
C ASP A 33 24.88 -27.05 -8.74
N ARG A 34 24.91 -27.65 -9.94
CA ARG A 34 26.16 -28.06 -10.62
C ARG A 34 27.11 -26.89 -10.88
N LEU A 35 26.57 -25.68 -11.01
CA LEU A 35 27.30 -24.45 -11.27
C LEU A 35 27.37 -23.54 -10.05
N GLU A 36 26.95 -24.02 -8.87
CA GLU A 36 26.94 -23.29 -7.61
C GLU A 36 26.13 -21.97 -7.68
N ILE A 37 25.09 -21.94 -8.53
CA ILE A 37 24.15 -20.82 -8.62
C ILE A 37 23.05 -21.07 -7.58
N PRO A 38 22.92 -20.23 -6.53
CA PRO A 38 21.93 -20.44 -5.48
C PRO A 38 20.53 -20.02 -5.93
N ALA A 39 19.52 -20.44 -5.17
CA ALA A 39 18.15 -19.98 -5.35
C ALA A 39 18.03 -18.49 -4.97
N LEU A 40 17.37 -17.70 -5.81
CA LEU A 40 16.96 -16.34 -5.45
C LEU A 40 15.71 -16.42 -4.59
N LYS A 41 15.68 -15.72 -3.46
CA LYS A 41 14.56 -15.71 -2.51
C LYS A 41 13.99 -14.30 -2.38
N VAL A 42 12.68 -14.18 -2.42
CA VAL A 42 11.96 -12.92 -2.38
C VAL A 42 10.95 -12.92 -1.25
N THR A 43 10.60 -11.74 -0.74
CA THR A 43 9.53 -11.58 0.25
C THR A 43 8.76 -10.29 -0.03
N ASP A 44 7.45 -10.32 0.18
CA ASP A 44 6.72 -9.06 0.41
C ASP A 44 7.19 -8.41 1.71
N GLY A 45 7.00 -7.12 1.92
CA GLY A 45 6.42 -6.14 0.99
C GLY A 45 6.64 -4.71 1.49
N PRO A 46 5.82 -3.75 1.08
CA PRO A 46 6.14 -2.32 1.22
C PRO A 46 6.16 -1.77 2.65
N ASN A 47 5.50 -2.44 3.60
CA ASN A 47 5.44 -2.03 5.02
C ASN A 47 6.02 -3.07 5.99
N GLY A 48 6.84 -4.00 5.50
CA GLY A 48 7.57 -4.97 6.33
C GLY A 48 7.91 -6.25 5.58
N ALA A 49 9.02 -6.91 5.96
CA ALA A 49 9.45 -8.17 5.37
C ALA A 49 8.68 -9.35 5.97
N ARG A 50 7.62 -9.82 5.29
CA ARG A 50 6.73 -10.88 5.78
C ARG A 50 7.42 -12.23 5.95
N GLY A 51 8.33 -12.57 5.04
CA GLY A 51 8.87 -13.91 4.88
C GLY A 51 7.95 -14.83 4.08
N ALA A 52 8.12 -16.14 4.26
CA ALA A 52 7.44 -17.17 3.53
C ALA A 52 5.98 -17.40 3.95
N GLY A 53 5.56 -16.80 5.07
CA GLY A 53 4.19 -16.84 5.55
C GLY A 53 3.19 -16.17 4.61
N LEU A 54 1.91 -16.53 4.76
CA LEU A 54 0.77 -16.01 4.01
C LEU A 54 -0.41 -15.69 4.94
N LEU A 55 -1.13 -14.61 4.68
CA LEU A 55 -2.45 -14.30 5.28
C LEU A 55 -2.51 -14.42 6.82
N GLY A 56 -1.50 -13.89 7.51
CA GLY A 56 -1.39 -13.92 8.98
C GLY A 56 -0.70 -15.16 9.55
N THR A 57 -0.07 -15.96 8.69
CA THR A 57 0.90 -17.00 9.10
C THR A 57 2.33 -16.49 8.93
N GLY A 58 3.31 -17.14 9.57
CA GLY A 58 4.74 -16.80 9.46
C GLY A 58 5.37 -16.24 10.73
N ILE A 59 6.63 -15.83 10.61
CA ILE A 59 7.44 -15.29 11.71
C ILE A 59 7.14 -13.79 11.90
N PRO A 60 6.84 -13.31 13.13
CA PRO A 60 6.50 -11.91 13.39
C PRO A 60 7.58 -10.91 12.94
N ALA A 61 7.20 -9.90 12.15
CA ALA A 61 8.10 -8.95 11.47
C ALA A 61 7.79 -7.50 11.85
N LEU A 62 8.78 -6.61 11.70
CA LEU A 62 8.59 -5.17 11.87
C LEU A 62 7.50 -4.68 10.90
N CYS A 63 6.40 -4.16 11.45
CA CYS A 63 5.36 -3.48 10.69
C CYS A 63 5.55 -1.96 10.78
N ILE A 64 6.08 -1.36 9.72
CA ILE A 64 6.20 0.10 9.61
C ILE A 64 4.89 0.71 9.09
N PRO A 65 4.70 2.05 9.09
CA PRO A 65 3.53 2.67 8.50
C PRO A 65 3.31 2.27 7.03
N CYS A 66 2.05 2.15 6.61
CA CYS A 66 1.70 1.86 5.21
C CYS A 66 2.02 3.04 4.27
N GLY A 67 2.01 2.79 2.95
CA GLY A 67 2.37 3.76 1.91
C GLY A 67 1.75 5.14 2.08
N SER A 68 0.44 5.25 2.30
CA SER A 68 -0.20 6.57 2.45
C SER A 68 0.34 7.33 3.67
N ALA A 69 0.64 6.63 4.76
CA ALA A 69 1.28 7.22 5.93
C ALA A 69 2.72 7.67 5.62
N LEU A 70 3.50 6.84 4.91
CA LEU A 70 4.86 7.18 4.47
C LEU A 70 4.88 8.39 3.54
N GLY A 71 3.92 8.48 2.61
CA GLY A 71 3.71 9.64 1.75
C GLY A 71 3.38 10.89 2.57
N ALA A 72 2.56 10.75 3.62
CA ALA A 72 2.21 11.85 4.51
C ALA A 72 3.39 12.40 5.34
N THR A 73 4.50 11.67 5.42
CA THR A 73 5.71 12.18 6.10
C THR A 73 6.40 13.29 5.32
N TRP A 74 6.32 13.32 3.99
CA TRP A 74 7.11 14.23 3.14
C TRP A 74 8.61 14.25 3.52
N ASN A 75 9.16 13.14 4.02
CA ASN A 75 10.50 13.08 4.60
C ASN A 75 11.38 12.00 3.93
N PRO A 76 11.99 12.28 2.77
CA PRO A 76 12.85 11.33 2.06
C PRO A 76 13.98 10.77 2.95
N SER A 77 14.53 11.56 3.87
CA SER A 77 15.61 11.12 4.75
C SER A 77 15.17 10.07 5.78
N LEU A 78 13.94 10.18 6.29
CA LEU A 78 13.36 9.20 7.19
C LEU A 78 13.02 7.90 6.43
N ILE A 79 12.50 8.04 5.22
CA ILE A 79 12.17 6.90 4.34
C ILE A 79 13.41 6.08 3.97
N GLU A 80 14.54 6.74 3.71
CA GLU A 80 15.80 6.04 3.45
C GLU A 80 16.26 5.20 4.65
N LYS A 81 16.15 5.73 5.87
CA LYS A 81 16.47 4.97 7.10
C LYS A 81 15.51 3.79 7.30
N LEU A 82 14.22 3.98 7.02
CA LEU A 82 13.25 2.88 7.07
C LEU A 82 13.59 1.79 6.05
N GLY A 83 14.01 2.17 4.84
CA GLY A 83 14.50 1.24 3.83
C GLY A 83 15.69 0.41 4.32
N GLN A 84 16.64 1.04 5.01
CA GLN A 84 17.79 0.33 5.62
C GLN A 84 17.33 -0.68 6.67
N ALA A 85 16.45 -0.29 7.59
CA ALA A 85 15.88 -1.20 8.59
C ALA A 85 15.15 -2.38 7.93
N LEU A 86 14.33 -2.12 6.91
CA LEU A 86 13.61 -3.18 6.18
C LEU A 86 14.53 -4.13 5.43
N ALA A 87 15.68 -3.68 4.92
CA ALA A 87 16.66 -4.57 4.32
C ALA A 87 17.28 -5.52 5.35
N ILE A 88 17.57 -5.02 6.55
CA ILE A 88 18.06 -5.85 7.65
C ILE A 88 16.99 -6.89 8.05
N GLU A 89 15.72 -6.48 8.16
CA GLU A 89 14.58 -7.39 8.38
C GLU A 89 14.44 -8.43 7.27
N THR A 90 14.61 -8.03 6.01
CA THR A 90 14.55 -8.92 4.83
C THR A 90 15.62 -10.00 4.90
N ARG A 91 16.85 -9.63 5.30
CA ARG A 91 17.92 -10.60 5.52
C ARG A 91 17.62 -11.52 6.70
N ALA A 92 16.98 -11.02 7.76
CA ALA A 92 16.53 -11.84 8.90
C ALA A 92 15.47 -12.89 8.47
N ARG A 93 14.66 -12.57 7.45
CA ARG A 93 13.78 -13.51 6.73
C ARG A 93 14.49 -14.43 5.73
N ALA A 94 15.82 -14.47 5.74
CA ALA A 94 16.61 -15.27 4.82
C ALA A 94 16.27 -15.02 3.33
N CYS A 95 15.86 -13.79 3.00
CA CYS A 95 15.48 -13.36 1.66
C CYS A 95 16.48 -12.36 1.08
N HIS A 96 16.54 -12.27 -0.25
CA HIS A 96 17.48 -11.44 -1.00
C HIS A 96 16.83 -10.18 -1.58
N VAL A 97 15.51 -10.24 -1.82
CA VAL A 97 14.75 -9.17 -2.49
C VAL A 97 13.48 -8.88 -1.71
N LEU A 98 13.22 -7.59 -1.50
CA LEU A 98 11.98 -7.07 -0.95
C LEU A 98 11.07 -6.59 -2.10
N LEU A 99 9.84 -7.11 -2.16
CA LEU A 99 8.84 -6.76 -3.18
C LEU A 99 8.15 -5.43 -2.85
N ALA A 100 8.94 -4.35 -2.93
CA ALA A 100 8.61 -2.99 -2.54
C ALA A 100 9.48 -1.98 -3.31
N PRO A 101 9.11 -0.69 -3.33
CA PRO A 101 7.86 -0.12 -2.82
C PRO A 101 6.69 -0.22 -3.83
N THR A 102 5.46 0.04 -3.36
CA THR A 102 4.27 0.14 -4.21
C THR A 102 3.98 1.61 -4.55
N VAL A 103 3.92 1.94 -5.84
CA VAL A 103 3.94 3.34 -6.34
C VAL A 103 2.85 3.67 -7.35
N ASN A 104 1.79 2.85 -7.41
CA ASN A 104 0.58 3.18 -8.17
C ASN A 104 -0.07 4.48 -7.63
N ILE A 105 -0.90 5.13 -8.44
CA ILE A 105 -1.39 6.48 -8.15
C ILE A 105 -2.78 6.41 -7.53
N HIS A 106 -3.04 7.22 -6.50
CA HIS A 106 -4.39 7.38 -5.91
C HIS A 106 -5.33 8.12 -6.88
N ARG A 107 -5.76 7.43 -7.95
CA ARG A 107 -6.64 8.00 -8.99
C ARG A 107 -8.07 8.20 -8.49
N THR A 108 -8.53 7.27 -7.65
CA THR A 108 -9.85 7.28 -6.99
C THR A 108 -9.63 7.02 -5.49
N PRO A 109 -10.40 7.62 -4.57
CA PRO A 109 -10.31 7.27 -3.16
C PRO A 109 -10.76 5.83 -2.89
N LEU A 110 -11.48 5.19 -3.82
CA LEU A 110 -12.02 3.85 -3.63
C LEU A 110 -10.99 2.72 -3.77
N GLY A 111 -9.80 3.00 -4.32
CA GLY A 111 -8.79 1.98 -4.62
C GLY A 111 -8.41 1.14 -3.39
N GLY A 112 -8.58 -0.18 -3.48
CA GLY A 112 -8.40 -1.12 -2.38
C GLY A 112 -6.98 -1.13 -1.79
N ARG A 113 -5.99 -0.78 -2.61
CA ARG A 113 -4.56 -0.69 -2.25
C ARG A 113 -4.02 0.72 -2.16
N ASN A 114 -4.89 1.74 -2.08
CA ASN A 114 -4.44 3.12 -1.85
C ASN A 114 -3.57 3.22 -0.60
N PHE A 115 -3.94 2.53 0.49
CA PHE A 115 -3.16 2.48 1.72
C PHE A 115 -1.70 2.06 1.49
N GLU A 116 -1.45 1.20 0.49
CA GLU A 116 -0.15 0.64 0.14
C GLU A 116 0.68 1.58 -0.74
N CYS A 117 0.02 2.53 -1.42
CA CYS A 117 0.62 3.52 -2.31
C CYS A 117 0.85 4.86 -1.61
N TYR A 118 1.76 5.68 -2.13
CA TYR A 118 2.20 6.91 -1.44
C TYR A 118 1.26 8.11 -1.60
N SER A 119 0.80 8.44 -2.81
CA SER A 119 0.15 9.73 -3.08
C SER A 119 -0.65 9.72 -4.39
N GLU A 120 -1.52 10.73 -4.56
CA GLU A 120 -2.09 11.10 -5.88
C GLU A 120 -1.08 11.85 -6.77
N ASP A 121 -0.01 12.40 -6.18
CA ASP A 121 0.97 13.20 -6.89
C ASP A 121 2.19 12.35 -7.34
N PRO A 122 2.53 12.36 -8.64
CA PRO A 122 3.63 11.55 -9.15
C PRO A 122 5.02 12.01 -8.68
N TYR A 123 5.21 13.30 -8.38
CA TYR A 123 6.50 13.80 -7.92
C TYR A 123 6.74 13.38 -6.47
N LEU A 124 5.76 13.57 -5.58
CA LEU A 124 5.85 13.11 -4.20
C LEU A 124 6.06 11.59 -4.15
N THR A 125 5.25 10.82 -4.89
CA THR A 125 5.39 9.36 -4.99
C THR A 125 6.80 8.96 -5.44
N GLY A 126 7.32 9.57 -6.50
CA GLY A 126 8.66 9.30 -7.02
C GLY A 126 9.77 9.63 -6.02
N ARG A 127 9.70 10.79 -5.33
CA ARG A 127 10.72 11.18 -4.34
C ARG A 127 10.78 10.25 -3.13
N ILE A 128 9.61 9.82 -2.64
CA ILE A 128 9.54 8.84 -1.54
C ILE A 128 10.06 7.48 -1.99
N ALA A 129 9.68 7.02 -3.20
CA ALA A 129 10.14 5.76 -3.77
C ALA A 129 11.67 5.72 -3.96
N VAL A 130 12.26 6.79 -4.50
CA VAL A 130 13.72 6.91 -4.70
C VAL A 130 14.48 6.73 -3.39
N SER A 131 14.05 7.39 -2.31
CA SER A 131 14.70 7.24 -1.01
C SER A 131 14.50 5.87 -0.39
N PHE A 132 13.29 5.28 -0.52
CA PHE A 132 13.03 3.92 -0.04
C PHE A 132 13.98 2.92 -0.71
N ILE A 133 14.09 3.00 -2.05
CA ILE A 133 14.92 2.09 -2.84
C ILE A 133 16.40 2.24 -2.48
N LYS A 134 16.90 3.48 -2.35
CA LYS A 134 18.28 3.73 -1.92
C LYS A 134 18.58 3.13 -0.55
N GLY A 135 17.66 3.31 0.39
CA GLY A 135 17.79 2.75 1.74
C GLY A 135 17.85 1.23 1.76
N VAL A 136 16.96 0.56 1.03
CA VAL A 136 16.97 -0.92 0.97
C VAL A 136 18.23 -1.45 0.29
N GLN A 137 18.60 -0.86 -0.86
CA GLN A 137 19.72 -1.36 -1.65
C GLN A 137 21.10 -1.06 -1.04
N SER A 138 21.22 -0.08 -0.14
CA SER A 138 22.47 0.18 0.58
C SER A 138 22.91 -0.99 1.45
N GLU A 139 21.96 -1.84 1.87
CA GLU A 139 22.19 -3.02 2.71
C GLU A 139 22.23 -4.33 1.90
N LYS A 140 22.50 -4.24 0.59
CA LYS A 140 22.61 -5.38 -0.34
C LYS A 140 21.35 -6.25 -0.44
N VAL A 141 20.18 -5.63 -0.31
CA VAL A 141 18.89 -6.25 -0.59
C VAL A 141 18.31 -5.62 -1.84
N GLY A 142 17.82 -6.43 -2.78
CA GLY A 142 17.17 -5.92 -3.98
C GLY A 142 15.79 -5.35 -3.66
N THR A 143 15.40 -4.31 -4.39
CA THR A 143 14.00 -3.86 -4.43
C THR A 143 13.30 -4.35 -5.69
N THR A 144 11.99 -4.51 -5.61
CA THR A 144 11.13 -4.72 -6.78
C THR A 144 9.98 -3.72 -6.72
N ILE A 145 10.17 -2.56 -7.35
CA ILE A 145 9.16 -1.50 -7.39
C ILE A 145 7.93 -1.98 -8.18
N LYS A 146 6.72 -1.71 -7.66
CA LYS A 146 5.48 -2.31 -8.16
C LYS A 146 4.27 -1.37 -8.15
N HIS A 147 3.23 -1.60 -8.96
CA HIS A 147 3.12 -2.57 -10.06
C HIS A 147 3.13 -1.79 -11.38
N PHE A 148 4.02 -2.19 -12.29
CA PHE A 148 4.30 -1.51 -13.55
C PHE A 148 3.36 -2.03 -14.65
N VAL A 149 2.32 -1.30 -15.06
CA VAL A 149 1.88 0.03 -14.60
C VAL A 149 0.36 0.15 -14.69
N ALA A 150 -0.20 1.22 -14.10
CA ALA A 150 -1.63 1.55 -14.13
C ALA A 150 -2.54 0.49 -13.47
N ASN A 151 -2.03 -0.16 -12.41
CA ASN A 151 -2.80 -1.01 -11.51
C ASN A 151 -3.36 -0.16 -10.35
N ASP A 152 -4.17 0.83 -10.68
CA ASP A 152 -4.65 1.85 -9.74
C ASP A 152 -6.02 1.47 -9.11
N SER A 153 -6.42 0.21 -9.26
CA SER A 153 -7.73 -0.35 -8.91
C SER A 153 -7.63 -1.87 -8.80
N GLU A 154 -8.35 -2.47 -7.85
CA GLU A 154 -8.42 -3.93 -7.71
C GLU A 154 -9.54 -4.55 -8.57
N PHE A 155 -10.56 -3.76 -8.95
CA PHE A 155 -11.66 -4.20 -9.81
C PHE A 155 -11.15 -4.85 -11.09
N GLU A 156 -11.52 -6.13 -11.29
CA GLU A 156 -11.13 -6.94 -12.46
C GLU A 156 -9.63 -6.90 -12.79
N ARG A 157 -8.73 -6.66 -11.82
CA ARG A 157 -7.30 -6.39 -12.09
C ARG A 157 -6.59 -7.40 -13.00
N HIS A 158 -7.03 -8.66 -13.04
CA HIS A 158 -6.47 -9.72 -13.90
C HIS A 158 -6.96 -9.71 -15.37
N SER A 159 -7.97 -8.89 -15.70
CA SER A 159 -8.62 -8.83 -17.01
C SER A 159 -8.85 -7.41 -17.51
N ILE A 160 -9.03 -6.42 -16.63
CA ILE A 160 -9.33 -5.04 -17.02
C ILE A 160 -8.22 -4.46 -17.90
N ASP A 161 -8.61 -3.61 -18.85
CA ASP A 161 -7.72 -2.84 -19.70
C ASP A 161 -7.78 -1.36 -19.33
N SER A 162 -6.69 -0.87 -18.75
CA SER A 162 -6.49 0.54 -18.43
C SER A 162 -6.14 1.29 -19.71
N GLN A 163 -7.13 2.02 -20.24
CA GLN A 163 -6.98 2.87 -21.43
C GLN A 163 -6.48 4.25 -20.99
N VAL A 164 -5.16 4.45 -21.10
CA VAL A 164 -4.45 5.63 -20.61
C VAL A 164 -3.86 6.43 -21.76
N PRO A 165 -4.27 7.71 -21.96
CA PRO A 165 -3.63 8.57 -22.94
C PRO A 165 -2.12 8.70 -22.68
N GLU A 166 -1.28 8.63 -23.73
CA GLU A 166 0.19 8.60 -23.60
C GLU A 166 0.74 9.71 -22.71
N ARG A 167 0.21 10.94 -22.83
CA ARG A 167 0.63 12.06 -21.98
C ARG A 167 0.36 11.81 -20.49
N ALA A 168 -0.82 11.29 -20.15
CA ALA A 168 -1.16 10.94 -18.77
C ALA A 168 -0.31 9.75 -18.29
N LEU A 169 -0.12 8.74 -19.14
CA LEU A 169 0.75 7.60 -18.85
C LEU A 169 2.16 8.08 -18.48
N ARG A 170 2.71 9.06 -19.20
CA ARG A 170 4.06 9.62 -18.98
C ARG A 170 4.17 10.59 -17.81
N GLU A 171 3.22 11.50 -17.65
CA GLU A 171 3.27 12.56 -16.64
C GLU A 171 2.83 12.09 -15.25
N ILE A 172 1.94 11.09 -15.18
CA ILE A 172 1.32 10.62 -13.94
C ILE A 172 1.80 9.22 -13.57
N TYR A 173 1.48 8.20 -14.37
CA TYR A 173 1.56 6.81 -13.91
C TYR A 173 2.97 6.20 -14.05
N LEU A 174 3.69 6.54 -15.10
CA LEU A 174 5.08 6.12 -15.30
C LEU A 174 6.08 7.00 -14.56
N ARG A 175 5.69 8.22 -14.17
CA ARG A 175 6.62 9.21 -13.63
C ARG A 175 7.34 8.74 -12.34
N PRO A 176 6.67 8.11 -11.36
CA PRO A 176 7.37 7.54 -10.19
C PRO A 176 8.39 6.45 -10.57
N PHE A 177 8.07 5.60 -11.55
CA PHE A 177 8.97 4.57 -12.04
C PHE A 177 10.16 5.16 -12.81
N GLU A 178 9.95 6.19 -13.64
CA GLU A 178 11.03 6.90 -14.34
C GLU A 178 12.04 7.47 -13.34
N MET A 179 11.54 8.15 -12.30
CA MET A 179 12.38 8.72 -11.24
C MET A 179 13.16 7.63 -10.51
N ALA A 180 12.49 6.54 -10.11
CA ALA A 180 13.14 5.41 -9.46
C ALA A 180 14.24 4.80 -10.34
N VAL A 181 13.96 4.52 -11.62
CA VAL A 181 14.93 3.94 -12.56
C VAL A 181 16.14 4.84 -12.75
N LYS A 182 15.92 6.13 -12.98
CA LYS A 182 17.01 7.08 -13.29
C LYS A 182 17.81 7.53 -12.07
N GLU A 183 17.22 7.53 -10.87
CA GLU A 183 17.86 8.13 -9.68
C GLU A 183 18.22 7.12 -8.59
N ALA A 184 17.59 5.94 -8.56
CA ALA A 184 17.78 4.92 -7.53
C ALA A 184 18.17 3.53 -8.08
N GLU A 185 18.04 3.31 -9.40
CA GLU A 185 18.40 2.08 -10.09
C GLU A 185 17.88 0.81 -9.37
N PRO A 186 16.55 0.61 -9.24
CA PRO A 186 15.99 -0.57 -8.59
C PRO A 186 16.48 -1.83 -9.30
N TRP A 187 16.72 -2.90 -8.54
CA TRP A 187 17.23 -4.15 -9.11
C TRP A 187 16.13 -5.03 -9.71
N GLY A 188 14.87 -4.71 -9.44
CA GLY A 188 13.69 -5.37 -10.00
C GLY A 188 12.53 -4.40 -10.24
N ILE A 189 11.67 -4.77 -11.18
CA ILE A 189 10.33 -4.19 -11.41
C ILE A 189 9.32 -5.32 -11.49
N MET A 190 8.17 -5.16 -10.85
CA MET A 190 7.06 -6.10 -10.97
C MET A 190 6.06 -5.59 -12.00
N GLY A 191 5.84 -6.35 -13.08
CA GLY A 191 4.79 -6.06 -14.07
C GLY A 191 3.41 -6.28 -13.47
N SER A 192 2.45 -5.40 -13.78
CA SER A 192 1.09 -5.46 -13.21
C SER A 192 0.19 -6.53 -13.82
N TYR A 193 -0.93 -6.80 -13.13
CA TYR A 193 -1.95 -7.75 -13.58
C TYR A 193 -2.73 -7.30 -14.82
N ASN A 194 -3.01 -6.00 -14.92
CA ASN A 194 -3.94 -5.43 -15.88
C ASN A 194 -3.33 -5.33 -17.28
N ARG A 195 -4.21 -5.10 -18.26
CA ARG A 195 -3.80 -4.61 -19.58
C ARG A 195 -3.61 -3.10 -19.52
N VAL A 196 -2.71 -2.59 -20.35
CA VAL A 196 -2.51 -1.16 -20.59
C VAL A 196 -2.60 -0.93 -22.07
N ASN A 197 -3.62 -0.19 -22.50
CA ASN A 197 -3.91 0.11 -23.89
C ASN A 197 -3.98 -1.15 -24.78
N GLY A 198 -4.60 -2.22 -24.29
CA GLY A 198 -4.93 -3.43 -25.04
C GLY A 198 -4.01 -4.64 -24.78
N THR A 199 -2.84 -4.46 -24.19
CA THR A 199 -1.84 -5.52 -23.96
C THR A 199 -1.55 -5.70 -22.48
N TYR A 200 -1.44 -6.94 -21.99
CA TYR A 200 -1.06 -7.22 -20.61
C TYR A 200 0.31 -6.61 -20.30
N ALA A 201 0.47 -6.01 -19.12
CA ALA A 201 1.68 -5.26 -18.80
C ALA A 201 2.97 -6.11 -18.91
N CYS A 202 2.90 -7.38 -18.49
CA CYS A 202 4.01 -8.36 -18.62
C CYS A 202 4.31 -8.82 -20.06
N GLU A 203 3.49 -8.45 -21.04
CA GLU A 203 3.59 -8.83 -22.46
C GLU A 203 3.77 -7.61 -23.36
N ASN A 204 3.93 -6.42 -22.77
CA ASN A 204 3.86 -5.17 -23.50
C ASN A 204 5.27 -4.67 -23.89
N PRO A 205 5.73 -4.86 -25.14
CA PRO A 205 7.08 -4.44 -25.56
C PRO A 205 7.27 -2.93 -25.50
N ARG A 206 6.20 -2.15 -25.71
CA ARG A 206 6.21 -0.70 -25.55
C ARG A 206 6.59 -0.32 -24.12
N LEU A 207 6.07 -1.02 -23.13
CA LEU A 207 6.38 -0.74 -21.72
C LEU A 207 7.73 -1.32 -21.31
N LEU A 208 7.94 -2.62 -21.51
CA LEU A 208 9.07 -3.37 -20.94
C LEU A 208 10.39 -3.21 -21.70
N THR A 209 10.33 -2.96 -23.01
CA THR A 209 11.53 -2.80 -23.85
C THR A 209 11.72 -1.33 -24.21
N GLU A 210 10.81 -0.73 -24.97
CA GLU A 210 11.02 0.62 -25.52
C GLU A 210 11.14 1.69 -24.43
N ILE A 211 10.18 1.76 -23.51
CA ILE A 211 10.22 2.75 -22.42
C ILE A 211 11.24 2.35 -21.37
N LEU A 212 11.08 1.15 -20.79
CA LEU A 212 11.83 0.79 -19.61
C LEU A 212 13.32 0.58 -19.88
N ARG A 213 13.68 -0.13 -20.95
CA ARG A 213 15.08 -0.48 -21.22
C ARG A 213 15.75 0.48 -22.19
N GLU A 214 15.11 0.82 -23.31
CA GLU A 214 15.73 1.66 -24.34
C GLU A 214 15.73 3.14 -23.95
N GLU A 215 14.62 3.68 -23.45
CA GLU A 215 14.53 5.09 -23.08
C GLU A 215 15.09 5.38 -21.68
N TRP A 216 14.81 4.53 -20.68
CA TRP A 216 15.24 4.79 -19.30
C TRP A 216 16.52 4.06 -18.90
N GLY A 217 16.99 3.09 -19.67
CA GLY A 217 18.24 2.39 -19.39
C GLY A 217 18.15 1.38 -18.24
N PHE A 218 16.97 0.81 -17.97
CA PHE A 218 16.80 -0.16 -16.88
C PHE A 218 17.62 -1.44 -17.09
N THR A 219 18.45 -1.77 -16.10
CA THR A 219 19.35 -2.94 -16.12
C THR A 219 18.92 -4.09 -15.21
N GLY A 220 17.90 -3.88 -14.36
CA GLY A 220 17.39 -4.89 -13.43
C GLY A 220 16.48 -5.92 -14.10
N ILE A 221 15.89 -6.78 -13.27
CA ILE A 221 14.95 -7.82 -13.73
C ILE A 221 13.51 -7.29 -13.81
N VAL A 222 12.73 -7.82 -14.73
CA VAL A 222 11.26 -7.71 -14.72
C VAL A 222 10.69 -9.05 -14.28
N VAL A 223 9.94 -9.03 -13.18
CA VAL A 223 9.21 -10.19 -12.66
C VAL A 223 7.71 -9.99 -12.86
N THR A 224 6.96 -11.06 -13.09
CA THR A 224 5.50 -10.97 -13.08
C THR A 224 5.00 -10.68 -11.67
N ASP A 225 3.87 -9.99 -11.53
CA ASP A 225 3.05 -10.18 -10.34
C ASP A 225 2.58 -11.66 -10.29
N TRP A 226 2.18 -12.13 -9.11
CA TRP A 226 1.87 -13.54 -8.85
C TRP A 226 0.73 -14.01 -9.73
N TYR A 227 1.01 -14.89 -10.71
CA TYR A 227 0.04 -15.37 -11.71
C TYR A 227 -0.44 -14.31 -12.72
N ALA A 228 0.27 -13.20 -12.88
CA ALA A 228 0.00 -12.24 -13.96
C ALA A 228 0.39 -12.79 -15.34
N ALA A 229 1.25 -13.80 -15.41
CA ALA A 229 1.66 -14.45 -16.66
C ALA A 229 0.47 -14.98 -17.48
N LYS A 230 0.42 -14.71 -18.79
CA LYS A 230 -0.65 -15.21 -19.69
C LYS A 230 -0.16 -15.96 -20.93
N THR A 231 1.08 -15.75 -21.37
CA THR A 231 1.63 -16.35 -22.59
C THR A 231 3.10 -16.72 -22.44
N THR A 232 3.64 -17.60 -23.29
CA THR A 232 5.06 -17.96 -23.25
C THR A 232 5.91 -17.06 -24.15
N ILE A 233 5.49 -16.84 -25.40
CA ILE A 233 6.32 -16.22 -26.44
C ILE A 233 6.31 -14.70 -26.29
N GLU A 234 5.12 -14.11 -26.13
CA GLU A 234 4.92 -12.67 -26.09
C GLU A 234 5.58 -12.05 -24.84
N MET A 235 5.49 -12.70 -23.68
CA MET A 235 6.22 -12.28 -22.47
C MET A 235 7.74 -12.26 -22.68
N ALA A 236 8.30 -13.33 -23.27
CA ALA A 236 9.74 -13.43 -23.49
C ALA A 236 10.22 -12.36 -24.48
N GLN A 237 9.48 -12.16 -25.56
CA GLN A 237 9.80 -11.14 -26.56
C GLN A 237 9.62 -9.71 -26.04
N ALA A 238 8.69 -9.48 -25.11
CA ALA A 238 8.49 -8.16 -24.49
C ALA A 238 9.62 -7.79 -23.51
N GLY A 239 10.37 -8.76 -22.99
CA GLY A 239 11.50 -8.55 -22.10
C GLY A 239 11.23 -8.90 -20.63
N LEU A 240 10.27 -9.80 -20.35
CA LEU A 240 10.05 -10.39 -19.03
C LEU A 240 11.15 -11.39 -18.68
N ASP A 241 11.78 -11.23 -17.51
CA ASP A 241 12.92 -12.05 -17.08
C ASP A 241 12.52 -13.21 -16.14
N LEU A 242 11.50 -13.05 -15.29
CA LEU A 242 11.12 -14.03 -14.27
C LEU A 242 9.59 -14.20 -14.15
N GLU A 243 9.09 -15.43 -14.30
CA GLU A 243 7.71 -15.82 -13.98
C GLU A 243 7.61 -16.26 -12.51
N MET A 244 6.72 -15.62 -11.75
CA MET A 244 6.35 -16.00 -10.39
C MET A 244 4.83 -16.20 -10.22
N PRO A 245 4.39 -17.09 -9.31
CA PRO A 245 5.20 -18.06 -8.54
C PRO A 245 5.56 -19.32 -9.32
N GLY A 246 6.32 -20.21 -8.68
CA GLY A 246 6.63 -21.55 -9.14
C GLY A 246 5.66 -22.65 -8.71
N PRO A 247 5.63 -23.80 -9.41
CA PRO A 247 6.30 -24.04 -10.68
C PRO A 247 5.64 -23.25 -11.82
N GLY A 248 6.45 -22.69 -12.73
CA GLY A 248 5.97 -21.88 -13.86
C GLY A 248 4.95 -22.58 -14.74
N ARG A 249 3.93 -21.83 -15.15
CA ARG A 249 2.87 -22.30 -16.06
C ARG A 249 3.21 -22.00 -17.51
N PHE A 250 3.99 -20.94 -17.76
CA PHE A 250 4.28 -20.42 -19.08
C PHE A 250 5.77 -20.47 -19.42
N TYR A 251 6.65 -20.19 -18.47
CA TYR A 251 8.08 -20.47 -18.56
C TYR A 251 8.40 -21.87 -18.02
N GLY A 252 9.61 -22.35 -18.25
CA GLY A 252 9.96 -23.77 -18.09
C GLY A 252 9.90 -24.51 -19.42
N SER A 253 9.32 -25.72 -19.43
CA SER A 253 9.33 -26.60 -20.61
C SER A 253 8.77 -25.95 -21.88
N ARG A 254 7.71 -25.13 -21.75
CA ARG A 254 7.10 -24.41 -22.88
C ARG A 254 8.05 -23.40 -23.50
N LEU A 255 8.83 -22.67 -22.70
CA LEU A 255 9.80 -21.70 -23.20
C LEU A 255 11.00 -22.40 -23.85
N VAL A 256 11.46 -23.51 -23.28
CA VAL A 256 12.48 -24.37 -23.93
C VAL A 256 12.00 -24.82 -25.31
N GLU A 257 10.77 -25.31 -25.42
CA GLU A 257 10.19 -25.72 -26.70
C GLU A 257 10.10 -24.56 -27.71
N ALA A 258 9.66 -23.37 -27.26
CA ALA A 258 9.56 -22.20 -28.13
C ALA A 258 10.93 -21.77 -28.69
N VAL A 259 11.99 -21.85 -27.88
CA VAL A 259 13.37 -21.57 -28.32
C VAL A 259 13.85 -22.63 -29.32
N GLN A 260 13.60 -23.92 -29.04
CA GLN A 260 13.96 -25.01 -29.95
C GLN A 260 13.22 -24.94 -31.30
N LYS A 261 12.01 -24.38 -31.32
CA LYS A 261 11.22 -24.11 -32.54
C LYS A 261 11.65 -22.82 -33.27
N GLY A 262 12.50 -21.99 -32.66
CA GLY A 262 12.94 -20.71 -33.20
C GLY A 262 11.92 -19.58 -33.07
N GLU A 263 10.90 -19.74 -32.23
CA GLU A 263 9.87 -18.73 -31.96
C GLU A 263 10.37 -17.66 -30.97
N VAL A 264 11.32 -18.02 -30.10
CA VAL A 264 12.06 -17.14 -29.21
C VAL A 264 13.56 -17.38 -29.47
N SER A 265 14.36 -16.31 -29.58
CA SER A 265 15.82 -16.49 -29.72
C SER A 265 16.46 -16.86 -28.38
N GLU A 266 17.47 -17.73 -28.41
CA GLU A 266 18.23 -18.05 -27.19
C GLU A 266 18.94 -16.80 -26.62
N GLU A 267 19.20 -15.79 -27.45
CA GLU A 267 19.79 -14.53 -26.98
C GLU A 267 18.89 -13.78 -26.00
N ILE A 268 17.57 -13.80 -26.19
CA ILE A 268 16.61 -13.24 -25.23
C ILE A 268 16.75 -13.94 -23.87
N ILE A 269 16.91 -15.26 -23.88
CA ILE A 269 17.11 -16.08 -22.68
C ILE A 269 18.44 -15.73 -22.01
N ASN A 270 19.53 -15.60 -22.78
CA ASN A 270 20.84 -15.23 -22.26
C ASN A 270 20.79 -13.88 -21.54
N GLU A 271 20.15 -12.87 -22.14
CA GLU A 271 20.04 -11.54 -21.56
C GLU A 271 19.17 -11.52 -20.28
N ALA A 272 18.08 -12.29 -20.24
CA ALA A 272 17.29 -12.46 -19.01
C ALA A 272 18.10 -13.12 -17.88
N VAL A 273 18.83 -14.19 -18.20
CA VAL A 273 19.68 -14.89 -17.24
C VAL A 273 20.84 -14.01 -16.77
N LYS A 274 21.44 -13.17 -17.62
CA LYS A 274 22.47 -12.20 -17.20
C LYS A 274 21.95 -11.28 -16.10
N ARG A 275 20.72 -10.78 -16.22
CA ARG A 275 20.10 -9.89 -15.22
C ARG A 275 19.82 -10.61 -13.92
N LEU A 276 19.39 -11.88 -13.98
CA LEU A 276 19.20 -12.73 -12.80
C LEU A 276 20.54 -13.01 -12.08
N LEU A 277 21.60 -13.32 -12.82
CA LEU A 277 22.94 -13.50 -12.26
C LEU A 277 23.47 -12.20 -11.63
N LEU A 278 23.25 -11.06 -12.30
CA LEU A 278 23.60 -9.74 -11.76
C LEU A 278 22.84 -9.43 -10.46
N LEU A 279 21.57 -9.81 -10.36
CA LEU A 279 20.81 -9.66 -9.12
C LEU A 279 21.38 -10.54 -7.99
N LEU A 280 21.73 -11.79 -8.28
CA LEU A 280 22.39 -12.68 -7.32
C LEU A 280 23.75 -12.13 -6.87
N GLU A 281 24.52 -11.52 -7.78
CA GLU A 281 25.77 -10.85 -7.44
C GLU A 281 25.55 -9.63 -6.54
N ARG A 282 24.63 -8.73 -6.92
CA ARG A 282 24.32 -7.50 -6.17
C ARG A 282 23.80 -7.78 -4.76
N THR A 283 23.01 -8.84 -4.60
CA THR A 283 22.50 -9.31 -3.29
C THR A 283 23.51 -10.15 -2.51
N ASN A 284 24.71 -10.37 -3.06
CA ASN A 284 25.76 -11.21 -2.49
C ASN A 284 25.35 -12.69 -2.30
N ALA A 285 24.31 -13.15 -3.00
CA ALA A 285 23.72 -14.49 -2.85
C ALA A 285 24.73 -15.62 -3.13
N PHE A 286 25.68 -15.43 -4.06
CA PHE A 286 26.73 -16.41 -4.34
C PHE A 286 27.61 -16.73 -3.12
N ASN A 287 27.87 -15.75 -2.26
CA ASN A 287 28.67 -15.97 -1.04
C ASN A 287 27.77 -16.22 0.18
N GLU A 288 26.56 -15.68 0.18
CA GLU A 288 25.57 -15.78 1.25
C GLU A 288 24.21 -16.20 0.68
N PRO A 289 23.99 -17.50 0.39
CA PRO A 289 22.76 -17.99 -0.25
C PRO A 289 21.53 -17.96 0.67
N LEU A 290 21.72 -17.57 1.94
CA LEU A 290 20.68 -17.51 2.97
C LEU A 290 19.88 -18.82 3.10
N ASN A 291 20.57 -19.96 3.02
CA ASN A 291 20.01 -21.28 3.30
C ASN A 291 19.95 -21.54 4.81
N ARG A 292 19.07 -20.80 5.49
CA ARG A 292 18.83 -20.86 6.94
C ARG A 292 17.36 -20.55 7.23
N ASP A 293 16.91 -20.87 8.43
CA ASP A 293 15.56 -20.57 8.89
C ASP A 293 15.35 -19.06 9.06
N GLU A 294 14.11 -18.63 8.89
CA GLU A 294 13.67 -17.26 9.17
C GLU A 294 13.80 -16.92 10.65
N GLN A 295 14.13 -15.67 10.95
CA GLN A 295 14.34 -15.18 12.31
C GLN A 295 13.56 -13.89 12.54
N MET A 296 12.81 -13.82 13.65
CA MET A 296 12.27 -12.55 14.14
C MET A 296 13.42 -11.66 14.62
N LEU A 297 13.46 -10.41 14.15
CA LEU A 297 14.43 -9.41 14.57
C LEU A 297 13.71 -8.27 15.29
N ASP A 298 13.57 -8.36 16.60
CA ASP A 298 12.88 -7.33 17.38
C ASP A 298 13.89 -6.48 18.17
N VAL A 299 14.24 -5.32 17.62
CA VAL A 299 15.26 -4.40 18.16
C VAL A 299 14.68 -3.00 18.39
N GLU A 300 15.10 -2.36 19.48
CA GLU A 300 14.57 -1.05 19.89
C GLU A 300 14.72 0.03 18.82
N GLU A 301 15.87 0.08 18.14
CA GLU A 301 16.13 1.08 17.09
C GLU A 301 15.10 1.01 15.95
N HIS A 302 14.67 -0.19 15.55
CA HIS A 302 13.64 -0.37 14.54
C HIS A 302 12.26 0.09 15.04
N ARG A 303 11.95 -0.19 16.32
CA ARG A 303 10.71 0.28 16.95
C ARG A 303 10.67 1.80 17.07
N GLU A 304 11.74 2.43 17.54
CA GLU A 304 11.85 3.89 17.63
C GLU A 304 11.72 4.55 16.25
N LEU A 305 12.29 3.95 15.22
CA LEU A 305 12.17 4.43 13.85
C LEU A 305 10.73 4.30 13.32
N ALA A 306 10.06 3.16 13.55
CA ALA A 306 8.66 2.96 13.19
C ALA A 306 7.72 3.93 13.93
N ARG A 307 7.97 4.18 15.21
CA ARG A 307 7.26 5.18 16.02
C ARG A 307 7.45 6.59 15.50
N THR A 308 8.69 6.96 15.17
CA THR A 308 9.02 8.25 14.56
C THR A 308 8.29 8.44 13.24
N ALA A 309 8.29 7.41 12.39
CA ALA A 309 7.57 7.42 11.12
C ALA A 309 6.06 7.56 11.31
N SER A 310 5.47 6.84 12.27
CA SER A 310 4.05 6.98 12.56
C SER A 310 3.71 8.39 13.06
N THR A 311 4.51 8.96 13.98
CA THR A 311 4.33 10.34 14.49
C THR A 311 4.43 11.36 13.35
N GLU A 312 5.46 11.26 12.51
CA GLU A 312 5.66 12.19 11.39
C GLU A 312 4.64 12.04 10.26
N ALA A 313 3.93 10.91 10.20
CA ALA A 313 2.85 10.68 9.26
C ALA A 313 1.50 11.24 9.75
N MET A 314 1.30 11.42 11.06
CA MET A 314 0.02 11.89 11.59
C MET A 314 -0.28 13.30 11.09
N VAL A 315 -1.46 13.48 10.50
CA VAL A 315 -1.89 14.77 9.95
C VAL A 315 -2.98 15.35 10.84
N LEU A 316 -2.69 16.48 11.47
CA LEU A 316 -3.69 17.26 12.19
C LEU A 316 -4.51 18.07 11.18
N LEU A 317 -5.73 17.64 10.89
CA LEU A 317 -6.58 18.23 9.85
C LEU A 317 -7.29 19.49 10.35
N LYS A 318 -7.76 19.46 11.59
CA LYS A 318 -8.45 20.57 12.28
C LYS A 318 -8.08 20.55 13.76
N ASN A 319 -7.96 21.73 14.37
CA ASN A 319 -7.73 21.85 15.81
C ASN A 319 -8.22 23.20 16.36
N ASP A 320 -9.34 23.18 17.08
CA ASP A 320 -9.90 24.35 17.77
C ASP A 320 -9.24 24.57 19.16
N ASN A 321 -7.91 24.44 19.21
CA ASN A 321 -7.06 24.47 20.42
C ASN A 321 -7.40 23.41 21.47
N ILE A 322 -7.90 22.24 21.05
CA ILE A 322 -8.10 21.09 21.93
C ILE A 322 -6.79 20.31 22.11
N LEU A 323 -6.05 20.14 21.02
CA LEU A 323 -4.76 19.45 21.03
C LEU A 323 -3.57 20.41 21.10
N PRO A 324 -2.47 20.00 21.74
CA PRO A 324 -2.35 18.76 22.52
C PRO A 324 -3.13 18.86 23.83
N PHE A 325 -3.61 17.72 24.33
CA PHE A 325 -4.30 17.68 25.62
C PHE A 325 -3.37 18.15 26.75
N LYS A 326 -3.94 18.92 27.68
CA LYS A 326 -3.36 19.15 28.99
C LYS A 326 -3.79 18.00 29.89
N ILE A 327 -3.03 16.92 29.85
CA ILE A 327 -3.36 15.67 30.53
C ILE A 327 -3.58 15.90 32.03
N GLU A 328 -2.84 16.83 32.63
CA GLU A 328 -2.98 17.22 34.03
C GLU A 328 -4.36 17.81 34.40
N ASP A 329 -5.12 18.29 33.43
CA ASP A 329 -6.46 18.87 33.60
C ASP A 329 -7.59 17.85 33.37
N ILE A 330 -7.27 16.60 32.97
CA ILE A 330 -8.23 15.55 32.65
C ILE A 330 -8.26 14.53 33.79
N SER A 331 -9.36 14.43 34.52
CA SER A 331 -9.56 13.41 35.57
C SER A 331 -10.32 12.19 35.06
N SER A 332 -11.07 12.33 33.97
CA SER A 332 -11.87 11.27 33.34
C SER A 332 -11.84 11.40 31.81
N LEU A 333 -11.62 10.29 31.11
CA LEU A 333 -11.43 10.24 29.66
C LEU A 333 -12.36 9.18 29.05
N ALA A 334 -13.20 9.59 28.09
CA ALA A 334 -13.97 8.65 27.28
C ALA A 334 -13.17 8.27 26.03
N VAL A 335 -12.85 6.99 25.87
CA VAL A 335 -12.26 6.42 24.66
C VAL A 335 -13.36 5.69 23.92
N ILE A 336 -13.74 6.17 22.74
CA ILE A 336 -14.93 5.73 22.03
C ILE A 336 -14.55 5.28 20.63
N GLY A 337 -15.17 4.22 20.14
CA GLY A 337 -15.18 3.89 18.72
C GLY A 337 -14.65 2.49 18.38
N PRO A 338 -14.97 2.02 17.16
CA PRO A 338 -14.65 0.67 16.70
C PRO A 338 -13.15 0.40 16.60
N ASN A 339 -12.33 1.42 16.32
CA ASN A 339 -10.89 1.26 16.17
C ASN A 339 -10.11 1.56 17.47
N ALA A 340 -10.80 1.80 18.59
CA ALA A 340 -10.12 2.06 19.86
C ALA A 340 -9.57 0.78 20.52
N ALA A 341 -10.35 -0.31 20.52
CA ALA A 341 -9.95 -1.60 21.09
C ALA A 341 -9.52 -2.62 20.02
N GLY A 342 -9.30 -2.17 18.79
CA GLY A 342 -8.79 -2.97 17.67
C GLY A 342 -7.55 -2.33 17.06
N ALA A 343 -6.49 -3.11 16.88
CA ALA A 343 -5.24 -2.61 16.33
C ALA A 343 -5.30 -2.59 14.79
N MET A 344 -5.73 -1.47 14.19
CA MET A 344 -5.72 -1.32 12.73
C MET A 344 -4.39 -0.75 12.25
N LEU A 345 -3.40 -1.63 12.17
CA LEU A 345 -1.99 -1.30 11.92
C LEU A 345 -1.65 -1.19 10.43
N MET A 346 -2.35 -1.98 9.59
CA MET A 346 -2.09 -2.15 8.16
C MET A 346 -3.37 -2.52 7.40
N GLY A 347 -3.37 -2.34 6.08
CA GLY A 347 -4.43 -2.85 5.20
C GLY A 347 -4.28 -4.34 4.87
N GLY A 348 -5.28 -4.92 4.22
CA GLY A 348 -5.34 -6.34 3.88
C GLY A 348 -4.53 -6.71 2.62
N GLY A 349 -4.25 -8.01 2.44
CA GLY A 349 -3.60 -8.54 1.24
C GLY A 349 -2.12 -8.87 1.38
N SER A 350 -1.36 -8.80 0.28
CA SER A 350 0.09 -9.08 0.27
C SER A 350 0.92 -8.10 1.12
N ALA A 351 0.43 -6.89 1.36
CA ALA A 351 1.04 -5.95 2.30
C ALA A 351 0.90 -6.38 3.77
N SER A 352 -0.02 -7.31 4.09
CA SER A 352 -0.25 -7.78 5.45
C SER A 352 0.84 -8.73 5.94
N LEU A 353 1.18 -8.63 7.22
CA LEU A 353 2.15 -9.50 7.90
C LEU A 353 1.73 -9.68 9.37
N VAL A 354 2.37 -10.63 10.06
CA VAL A 354 2.22 -10.78 11.51
C VAL A 354 3.16 -9.78 12.18
N PRO A 355 2.67 -8.73 12.87
CA PRO A 355 3.54 -7.76 13.53
C PRO A 355 4.21 -8.39 14.76
N GLN A 356 5.34 -7.81 15.19
CA GLN A 356 6.10 -8.30 16.36
C GLN A 356 5.27 -8.30 17.65
N TYR A 357 4.41 -7.30 17.77
CA TYR A 357 3.38 -7.16 18.80
C TYR A 357 2.27 -6.27 18.25
N GLU A 358 1.12 -6.30 18.91
CA GLU A 358 -0.02 -5.45 18.61
C GLU A 358 -0.40 -4.72 19.90
N VAL A 359 -0.57 -3.41 19.81
CA VAL A 359 -1.08 -2.58 20.91
C VAL A 359 -2.22 -1.75 20.34
N THR A 360 -3.40 -1.87 20.91
CA THR A 360 -4.56 -1.06 20.54
C THR A 360 -4.42 0.37 21.06
N PRO A 361 -5.10 1.36 20.45
CA PRO A 361 -5.14 2.71 20.99
C PRO A 361 -5.61 2.77 22.45
N LEU A 362 -6.61 1.96 22.82
CA LEU A 362 -7.13 1.86 24.19
C LEU A 362 -6.04 1.36 25.14
N GLU A 363 -5.38 0.25 24.85
CA GLU A 363 -4.31 -0.29 25.69
C GLU A 363 -3.14 0.69 25.84
N ALA A 364 -2.78 1.42 24.77
CA ALA A 364 -1.72 2.43 24.85
C ALA A 364 -2.11 3.62 25.74
N LEU A 365 -3.38 4.05 25.69
CA LEU A 365 -3.91 5.11 26.54
C LEU A 365 -3.97 4.65 28.00
N GLU A 366 -4.51 3.46 28.27
CA GLU A 366 -4.56 2.87 29.61
C GLU A 366 -3.18 2.74 30.23
N ALA A 367 -2.23 2.16 29.49
CA ALA A 367 -0.85 1.96 29.97
C ALA A 367 -0.13 3.27 30.33
N ARG A 368 -0.54 4.41 29.76
CA ARG A 368 0.14 5.70 29.95
C ARG A 368 -0.62 6.70 30.81
N LEU A 369 -1.93 6.60 30.88
CA LEU A 369 -2.81 7.63 31.46
C LEU A 369 -3.67 7.11 32.62
N ALA A 370 -3.83 5.79 32.82
CA ALA A 370 -4.73 5.25 33.85
C ALA A 370 -4.31 5.61 35.30
N ASP A 371 -3.03 5.91 35.54
CA ASP A 371 -2.54 6.42 36.83
C ASP A 371 -2.93 7.88 37.10
N GLN A 372 -3.35 8.61 36.05
CA GLN A 372 -3.66 10.05 36.09
C GLN A 372 -5.16 10.32 35.93
N CYS A 373 -5.86 9.57 35.08
CA CYS A 373 -7.29 9.73 34.81
C CYS A 373 -8.02 8.39 34.70
N GLU A 374 -9.32 8.40 35.05
CA GLU A 374 -10.21 7.26 34.85
C GLU A 374 -10.56 7.13 33.36
N ILE A 375 -10.32 5.96 32.77
CA ILE A 375 -10.58 5.70 31.35
C ILE A 375 -11.83 4.84 31.23
N HIS A 376 -12.78 5.30 30.41
CA HIS A 376 -14.00 4.58 30.07
C HIS A 376 -14.01 4.27 28.58
N TYR A 377 -14.32 3.03 28.23
CA TYR A 377 -14.39 2.58 26.85
C TYR A 377 -15.81 2.26 26.40
N GLU A 378 -16.19 2.70 25.21
CA GLU A 378 -17.41 2.28 24.51
C GLU A 378 -17.14 2.06 23.02
N ILE A 379 -17.63 0.97 22.44
CA ILE A 379 -17.44 0.66 21.02
C ILE A 379 -18.16 1.66 20.09
N GLY A 380 -19.34 2.13 20.49
CA GLY A 380 -20.15 3.13 19.78
C GLY A 380 -20.80 2.66 18.47
N ALA A 381 -20.07 1.97 17.59
CA ALA A 381 -20.57 1.50 16.30
C ALA A 381 -19.89 0.19 15.87
N ILE A 382 -20.65 -0.67 15.16
CA ILE A 382 -20.11 -1.87 14.50
C ILE A 382 -19.74 -1.51 13.05
N THR A 383 -18.55 -1.92 12.62
CA THR A 383 -17.98 -1.60 11.29
C THR A 383 -17.53 -2.83 10.50
N ASP A 384 -17.73 -4.04 11.02
CA ASP A 384 -17.34 -5.27 10.34
C ASP A 384 -18.07 -5.40 9.00
N ARG A 385 -17.30 -5.59 7.92
CA ARG A 385 -17.85 -5.90 6.58
C ARG A 385 -18.10 -7.40 6.45
N SER A 386 -17.10 -8.21 6.82
CA SER A 386 -17.21 -9.64 7.07
C SER A 386 -16.91 -9.94 8.53
N SER A 387 -17.38 -11.09 9.03
CA SER A 387 -17.13 -11.44 10.44
C SER A 387 -15.65 -11.70 10.67
N ARG A 388 -15.12 -11.11 11.75
CA ARG A 388 -13.76 -11.37 12.20
C ARG A 388 -13.58 -12.86 12.54
N PRO A 389 -12.40 -13.45 12.23
CA PRO A 389 -12.11 -14.81 12.67
C PRO A 389 -12.29 -14.95 14.18
N VAL A 390 -12.80 -16.10 14.64
CA VAL A 390 -12.89 -16.39 16.07
C VAL A 390 -11.51 -16.18 16.72
N PRO A 391 -11.36 -15.26 17.68
CA PRO A 391 -10.05 -14.94 18.23
C PRO A 391 -9.51 -16.11 19.07
N GLN A 392 -8.18 -16.25 19.14
CA GLN A 392 -7.52 -17.34 19.87
C GLN A 392 -7.99 -17.44 21.33
N ARG A 393 -8.22 -16.29 21.97
CA ARG A 393 -8.63 -16.20 23.38
C ARG A 393 -9.99 -16.86 23.65
N LEU A 394 -10.79 -17.10 22.62
CA LEU A 394 -12.13 -17.71 22.66
C LEU A 394 -12.12 -19.21 22.40
N LEU A 395 -10.94 -19.79 22.15
CA LEU A 395 -10.77 -21.17 21.72
C LEU A 395 -9.84 -21.91 22.67
N THR A 396 -10.30 -23.05 23.20
CA THR A 396 -9.47 -23.98 23.97
C THR A 396 -9.30 -25.30 23.21
N ASN A 397 -8.06 -25.65 22.96
CA ASN A 397 -7.62 -26.88 22.31
C ASN A 397 -7.90 -28.08 23.23
N THR A 398 -8.04 -29.26 22.64
CA THR A 398 -8.20 -30.55 23.32
C THR A 398 -7.09 -30.90 24.33
N ASP A 399 -5.89 -30.31 24.21
CA ASP A 399 -4.79 -30.46 25.17
C ASP A 399 -4.77 -29.39 26.27
N GLY A 400 -5.74 -28.47 26.26
CA GLY A 400 -5.87 -27.35 27.19
C GLY A 400 -5.14 -26.07 26.78
N SER A 401 -4.39 -26.07 25.66
CA SER A 401 -3.80 -24.85 25.09
C SER A 401 -4.85 -23.98 24.38
N ASN A 402 -4.53 -22.75 23.96
CA ASN A 402 -5.48 -21.91 23.23
C ASN A 402 -5.43 -22.18 21.71
N GLY A 403 -6.59 -22.25 21.07
CA GLY A 403 -6.75 -22.45 19.63
C GLY A 403 -7.42 -23.78 19.24
N PHE A 404 -7.30 -24.15 17.97
CA PHE A 404 -7.78 -25.40 17.39
C PHE A 404 -6.69 -26.48 17.40
N LYS A 405 -7.05 -27.73 17.69
CA LYS A 405 -6.29 -28.90 17.21
C LYS A 405 -6.67 -29.15 15.75
N VAL A 406 -5.73 -29.07 14.82
CA VAL A 406 -5.95 -29.28 13.39
C VAL A 406 -5.26 -30.58 12.97
N GLU A 407 -6.05 -31.59 12.63
CA GLU A 407 -5.58 -32.90 12.18
C GLU A 407 -5.70 -32.99 10.65
N TYR A 408 -4.60 -33.27 9.96
CA TYR A 408 -4.54 -33.37 8.49
C TYR A 408 -4.53 -34.83 8.04
N PHE A 409 -5.33 -35.13 7.02
CA PHE A 409 -5.55 -36.48 6.48
C PHE A 409 -5.19 -36.52 5.00
N ASN A 410 -4.71 -37.68 4.53
CA ASN A 410 -4.48 -37.92 3.10
C ASN A 410 -5.82 -38.01 2.35
N GLY A 411 -5.90 -37.34 1.20
CA GLY A 411 -7.12 -37.28 0.39
C GLY A 411 -8.22 -36.41 1.00
N VAL A 412 -9.39 -36.39 0.35
CA VAL A 412 -10.45 -35.38 0.54
C VAL A 412 -11.57 -35.80 1.49
N ALA A 413 -11.43 -36.92 2.21
CA ALA A 413 -12.52 -37.58 2.94
C ALA A 413 -12.27 -37.83 4.44
N TRP A 414 -11.23 -37.22 5.05
CA TRP A 414 -10.89 -37.35 6.48
C TRP A 414 -10.75 -38.81 6.97
N GLU A 415 -10.27 -39.70 6.09
CA GLU A 415 -10.11 -41.13 6.37
C GLU A 415 -8.67 -41.48 6.77
N GLY A 416 -8.52 -42.54 7.58
CA GLY A 416 -7.22 -43.02 8.03
C GLY A 416 -6.66 -42.26 9.24
N GLU A 417 -5.37 -42.48 9.52
CA GLU A 417 -4.65 -41.76 10.57
C GLU A 417 -4.19 -40.38 10.03
N PRO A 418 -4.23 -39.32 10.85
CA PRO A 418 -3.74 -38.02 10.42
C PRO A 418 -2.23 -38.08 10.19
N PHE A 419 -1.76 -37.57 9.05
CA PHE A 419 -0.34 -37.51 8.73
C PHE A 419 0.36 -36.33 9.44
N ALA A 420 -0.40 -35.31 9.85
CA ALA A 420 0.10 -34.17 10.61
C ALA A 420 -0.94 -33.63 11.59
N VAL A 421 -0.47 -33.04 12.69
CA VAL A 421 -1.32 -32.35 13.68
C VAL A 421 -0.67 -31.02 14.01
N HIS A 422 -1.44 -29.94 13.89
CA HIS A 422 -1.00 -28.57 14.13
C HIS A 422 -1.94 -27.85 15.10
N THR A 423 -1.47 -26.76 15.69
CA THR A 423 -2.32 -25.84 16.46
C THR A 423 -2.72 -24.66 15.59
N GLY A 424 -4.02 -24.53 15.30
CA GLY A 424 -4.59 -23.36 14.65
C GLY A 424 -4.83 -22.26 15.66
N LYS A 425 -4.28 -21.05 15.43
CA LYS A 425 -4.36 -19.98 16.43
C LYS A 425 -5.74 -19.33 16.53
N SER A 426 -6.48 -19.24 15.43
CA SER A 426 -7.78 -18.55 15.39
C SER A 426 -8.76 -19.29 14.49
N GLY A 427 -9.95 -18.72 14.30
CA GLY A 427 -10.91 -19.18 13.30
C GLY A 427 -10.41 -19.07 11.84
N ARG A 428 -9.26 -18.44 11.59
CA ARG A 428 -8.62 -18.45 10.27
C ARG A 428 -7.67 -19.64 10.19
N LEU A 429 -8.11 -20.68 9.48
CA LEU A 429 -7.40 -21.94 9.32
C LEU A 429 -7.04 -22.08 7.84
N LEU A 430 -5.87 -21.55 7.48
CA LEU A 430 -5.37 -21.52 6.11
C LEU A 430 -4.10 -22.37 6.00
N THR A 431 -4.00 -23.06 4.87
CA THR A 431 -2.93 -24.00 4.56
C THR A 431 -2.44 -23.71 3.13
N PRO A 432 -1.13 -23.53 2.90
CA PRO A 432 -0.58 -23.47 1.56
C PRO A 432 -0.68 -24.83 0.84
N GLU A 433 -0.64 -24.80 -0.49
CA GLU A 433 -0.78 -25.97 -1.39
C GLU A 433 0.22 -27.12 -1.12
N ASP A 434 1.39 -26.81 -0.56
CA ASP A 434 2.41 -27.78 -0.19
C ASP A 434 2.34 -28.12 1.31
N GLN A 435 1.70 -29.24 1.65
CA GLN A 435 1.80 -29.85 2.97
C GLN A 435 2.76 -31.03 2.90
N SER A 436 3.95 -30.82 3.48
CA SER A 436 4.97 -31.86 3.61
C SER A 436 4.38 -33.10 4.30
N GLY A 437 4.28 -34.21 3.56
CA GLY A 437 3.74 -35.48 4.07
C GLY A 437 2.43 -35.94 3.43
N ALA A 438 1.79 -35.12 2.60
CA ALA A 438 0.66 -35.57 1.78
C ALA A 438 1.12 -36.51 0.64
N ASP A 439 0.37 -37.57 0.37
CA ASP A 439 0.70 -38.56 -0.67
C ASP A 439 0.58 -37.98 -2.09
N GLU A 440 -0.32 -37.00 -2.29
CA GLU A 440 -0.56 -36.31 -3.55
C GLU A 440 -0.67 -34.80 -3.30
N LEU A 441 0.08 -34.00 -4.08
CA LEU A 441 0.13 -32.55 -3.94
C LEU A 441 -1.27 -31.95 -4.11
N GLY A 442 -1.71 -31.11 -3.16
CA GLY A 442 -3.03 -30.47 -3.19
C GLY A 442 -4.23 -31.36 -2.84
N SER A 443 -4.04 -32.66 -2.55
CA SER A 443 -5.12 -33.61 -2.21
C SER A 443 -5.10 -33.98 -0.71
N PHE A 444 -5.82 -33.21 0.10
CA PHE A 444 -5.87 -33.42 1.55
C PHE A 444 -7.18 -32.92 2.16
N SER A 445 -7.38 -33.23 3.42
CA SER A 445 -8.49 -32.74 4.23
C SER A 445 -8.00 -32.49 5.65
N PHE A 446 -8.67 -31.60 6.39
CA PHE A 446 -8.37 -31.43 7.82
C PHE A 446 -9.63 -31.39 8.67
N ARG A 447 -9.49 -31.82 9.93
CA ARG A 447 -10.46 -31.62 10.99
C ARG A 447 -9.87 -30.73 12.07
N ALA A 448 -10.47 -29.58 12.31
CA ALA A 448 -10.07 -28.65 13.36
C ALA A 448 -11.07 -28.69 14.52
N THR A 449 -10.62 -28.99 15.74
CA THR A 449 -11.48 -29.14 16.93
C THR A 449 -11.03 -28.19 18.04
N ALA A 450 -11.97 -27.48 18.65
CA ALA A 450 -11.77 -26.65 19.84
C ALA A 450 -13.02 -26.62 20.72
N GLN A 451 -12.86 -26.19 21.97
CA GLN A 451 -13.94 -25.67 22.80
C GLN A 451 -14.05 -24.17 22.56
N LEU A 452 -15.22 -23.71 22.12
CA LEU A 452 -15.55 -22.30 21.96
C LEU A 452 -16.25 -21.82 23.22
N HIS A 453 -15.75 -20.74 23.83
CA HIS A 453 -16.39 -20.07 24.96
C HIS A 453 -16.79 -18.64 24.59
N THR A 454 -17.69 -18.04 25.36
CA THR A 454 -18.06 -16.62 25.23
C THR A 454 -18.13 -15.94 26.60
N GLU A 455 -17.99 -14.62 26.59
CA GLU A 455 -18.11 -13.75 27.76
C GLU A 455 -19.48 -13.05 27.81
N ILE A 456 -20.31 -13.23 26.77
CA ILE A 456 -21.59 -12.55 26.60
C ILE A 456 -22.69 -13.61 26.41
N ASP A 457 -23.82 -13.44 27.09
CA ASP A 457 -25.00 -14.27 26.87
C ASP A 457 -25.72 -13.88 25.56
N GLY A 458 -26.20 -14.87 24.81
CA GLY A 458 -27.19 -14.66 23.76
C GLY A 458 -26.84 -15.31 22.42
N ASP A 459 -27.60 -14.91 21.40
CA ASP A 459 -27.45 -15.43 20.05
C ASP A 459 -26.26 -14.77 19.36
N HIS A 460 -25.20 -15.54 19.15
CA HIS A 460 -24.03 -15.14 18.39
C HIS A 460 -24.23 -15.56 16.93
N THR A 461 -23.70 -14.78 15.99
CA THR A 461 -23.68 -15.18 14.59
C THR A 461 -22.37 -15.89 14.29
N LEU A 462 -22.43 -17.19 14.02
CA LEU A 462 -21.29 -17.98 13.55
C LEU A 462 -21.27 -17.94 12.02
N THR A 463 -20.10 -17.71 11.42
CA THR A 463 -19.98 -17.59 9.96
C THR A 463 -18.87 -18.45 9.38
N LEU A 464 -19.00 -18.77 8.09
CA LEU A 464 -18.02 -19.55 7.34
C LEU A 464 -17.76 -18.91 5.97
N ILE A 465 -16.47 -18.71 5.68
CA ILE A 465 -15.93 -18.46 4.34
C ILE A 465 -14.98 -19.62 4.01
N GLN A 466 -15.09 -20.21 2.83
CA GLN A 466 -14.30 -21.38 2.43
C GLN A 466 -13.53 -21.17 1.12
N ALA A 467 -12.26 -21.58 1.10
CA ALA A 467 -11.45 -21.75 -0.12
C ALA A 467 -11.21 -23.26 -0.31
N GLY A 468 -12.18 -23.92 -0.94
CA GLY A 468 -12.35 -25.38 -0.95
C GLY A 468 -13.76 -25.75 -0.51
N ARG A 469 -13.91 -26.87 0.21
CA ARG A 469 -15.19 -27.32 0.78
C ARG A 469 -15.07 -27.51 2.28
N SER A 470 -16.00 -26.98 3.06
CA SER A 470 -16.00 -27.14 4.50
C SER A 470 -17.38 -27.08 5.12
N ARG A 471 -17.48 -27.61 6.34
CA ARG A 471 -18.65 -27.51 7.20
C ARG A 471 -18.23 -27.28 8.64
N VAL A 472 -19.15 -26.73 9.42
CA VAL A 472 -18.95 -26.46 10.84
C VAL A 472 -20.00 -27.21 11.66
N LEU A 473 -19.55 -27.86 12.73
CA LEU A 473 -20.36 -28.55 13.68
C LEU A 473 -20.24 -27.91 15.06
N ILE A 474 -21.35 -27.80 15.78
CA ILE A 474 -21.40 -27.43 17.20
C ILE A 474 -21.98 -28.61 17.98
N ASN A 475 -21.23 -29.10 18.97
CA ASN A 475 -21.60 -30.29 19.76
C ASN A 475 -22.01 -31.50 18.90
N GLY A 476 -21.35 -31.69 17.75
CA GLY A 476 -21.59 -32.77 16.80
C GLY A 476 -22.76 -32.55 15.82
N GLU A 477 -23.50 -31.45 15.91
CA GLU A 477 -24.56 -31.09 14.95
C GLU A 477 -24.01 -30.14 13.88
N ILE A 478 -24.28 -30.42 12.60
CA ILE A 478 -23.88 -29.55 11.48
C ILE A 478 -24.73 -28.27 11.53
N VAL A 479 -24.06 -27.13 11.69
CA VAL A 479 -24.71 -25.80 11.74
C VAL A 479 -24.45 -24.95 10.49
N LEU A 480 -23.36 -25.22 9.76
CA LEU A 480 -23.03 -24.62 8.47
C LEU A 480 -22.50 -25.73 7.55
N ASP A 481 -23.08 -25.94 6.36
CA ASP A 481 -22.69 -27.03 5.44
C ASP A 481 -22.32 -26.52 4.04
N GLY A 482 -21.09 -26.02 3.89
CA GLY A 482 -20.52 -25.62 2.60
C GLY A 482 -19.99 -26.78 1.74
N ILE A 483 -20.10 -28.04 2.21
CA ILE A 483 -19.76 -29.24 1.45
C ILE A 483 -20.96 -29.68 0.63
N THR A 484 -22.09 -29.93 1.30
CA THR A 484 -23.32 -30.41 0.63
C THR A 484 -24.02 -29.29 -0.12
N GLU A 485 -24.00 -28.08 0.44
CA GLU A 485 -24.65 -26.88 -0.12
C GLU A 485 -23.60 -25.79 -0.35
N PRO A 486 -22.72 -25.95 -1.35
CA PRO A 486 -21.59 -25.05 -1.52
C PRO A 486 -22.05 -23.62 -1.85
N PRO A 487 -21.68 -22.62 -1.03
CA PRO A 487 -21.94 -21.23 -1.37
C PRO A 487 -21.29 -20.81 -2.71
N PRO A 488 -21.87 -19.81 -3.39
CA PRO A 488 -21.23 -19.14 -4.51
C PRO A 488 -19.84 -18.61 -4.16
N GLN A 489 -19.02 -18.40 -5.19
CA GLN A 489 -17.75 -17.70 -5.07
C GLN A 489 -17.98 -16.26 -4.59
N GLY A 490 -17.13 -15.81 -3.67
CA GLY A 490 -17.11 -14.45 -3.13
C GLY A 490 -15.77 -13.77 -3.39
N GLU A 491 -15.49 -12.72 -2.62
CA GLU A 491 -14.31 -11.86 -2.82
C GLU A 491 -13.19 -12.11 -1.80
N ALA A 492 -13.47 -12.86 -0.73
CA ALA A 492 -12.48 -13.20 0.28
C ALA A 492 -11.34 -14.03 -0.33
N PHE A 493 -10.17 -14.00 0.33
CA PHE A 493 -9.00 -14.78 -0.10
C PHE A 493 -8.57 -14.49 -1.55
N PHE A 494 -8.46 -13.21 -1.90
CA PHE A 494 -8.14 -12.77 -3.26
C PHE A 494 -9.15 -13.29 -4.31
N GLY A 495 -10.43 -13.34 -3.95
CA GLY A 495 -11.49 -13.89 -4.78
C GLY A 495 -11.53 -15.42 -4.89
N MET A 496 -10.69 -16.15 -4.15
CA MET A 496 -10.72 -17.64 -4.15
C MET A 496 -11.69 -18.21 -3.11
N GLY A 497 -12.17 -17.39 -2.16
CA GLY A 497 -13.13 -17.78 -1.14
C GLY A 497 -14.57 -17.77 -1.63
N SER A 498 -15.46 -18.38 -0.86
CA SER A 498 -16.91 -18.26 -1.04
C SER A 498 -17.44 -16.91 -0.53
N ILE A 499 -18.72 -16.63 -0.81
CA ILE A 499 -19.48 -15.69 0.03
C ILE A 499 -19.53 -16.20 1.48
N GLU A 500 -19.71 -15.28 2.42
CA GLU A 500 -19.92 -15.62 3.83
C GLU A 500 -21.31 -16.24 4.00
N ILE A 501 -21.37 -17.42 4.62
CA ILE A 501 -22.62 -18.03 5.09
C ILE A 501 -22.67 -17.97 6.61
N GLU A 502 -23.87 -17.87 7.17
CA GLU A 502 -24.05 -17.60 8.60
C GLU A 502 -25.20 -18.38 9.23
N THR A 503 -25.11 -18.58 10.54
CA THR A 503 -26.14 -19.17 11.38
C THR A 503 -26.10 -18.56 12.78
N LEU A 504 -27.22 -18.59 13.50
CA LEU A 504 -27.26 -18.22 14.90
C LEU A 504 -26.90 -19.41 15.79
N VAL A 505 -26.09 -19.15 16.81
CA VAL A 505 -25.75 -20.11 17.87
C VAL A 505 -25.96 -19.43 19.21
N SER A 506 -26.83 -19.99 20.04
CA SER A 506 -27.05 -19.51 21.40
C SER A 506 -25.90 -19.97 22.29
N LEU A 507 -25.13 -19.02 22.83
CA LEU A 507 -24.02 -19.28 23.73
C LEU A 507 -24.28 -18.56 25.07
N SER A 508 -23.90 -19.21 26.17
CA SER A 508 -23.99 -18.63 27.52
C SER A 508 -22.60 -18.23 28.00
N ALA A 509 -22.51 -17.08 28.68
CA ALA A 509 -21.27 -16.60 29.26
C ALA A 509 -20.70 -17.63 30.26
N GLY A 510 -19.42 -17.99 30.07
CA GLY A 510 -18.72 -18.96 30.92
C GLY A 510 -19.03 -20.44 30.64
N GLU A 511 -19.92 -20.75 29.70
CA GLU A 511 -20.10 -22.10 29.17
C GLU A 511 -19.24 -22.29 27.91
N SER A 512 -18.84 -23.54 27.62
CA SER A 512 -18.14 -23.90 26.39
C SER A 512 -18.93 -24.89 25.56
N VAL A 513 -18.83 -24.77 24.25
CA VAL A 513 -19.37 -25.74 23.28
C VAL A 513 -18.24 -26.29 22.42
N GLU A 514 -18.33 -27.56 22.03
CA GLU A 514 -17.39 -28.11 21.06
C GLU A 514 -17.68 -27.53 19.68
N VAL A 515 -16.66 -26.98 19.03
CA VAL A 515 -16.69 -26.54 17.65
C VAL A 515 -15.74 -27.38 16.81
N VAL A 516 -16.26 -27.95 15.72
CA VAL A 516 -15.49 -28.74 14.77
C VAL A 516 -15.64 -28.14 13.37
N VAL A 517 -14.51 -27.84 12.72
CA VAL A 517 -14.46 -27.48 11.30
C VAL A 517 -13.91 -28.67 10.54
N GLU A 518 -14.66 -29.15 9.55
CA GLU A 518 -14.17 -30.15 8.60
C GLU A 518 -13.94 -29.49 7.26
N PHE A 519 -12.72 -29.58 6.73
CA PHE A 519 -12.29 -29.01 5.46
C PHE A 519 -11.77 -30.07 4.50
N SER A 520 -12.10 -29.93 3.22
CA SER A 520 -11.66 -30.74 2.10
C SER A 520 -11.07 -29.84 1.01
N SER A 521 -9.91 -30.22 0.48
CA SER A 521 -9.25 -29.52 -0.62
C SER A 521 -9.95 -29.70 -1.97
N GLU A 522 -11.07 -30.43 -2.02
CA GLU A 522 -11.86 -30.56 -3.25
C GLU A 522 -12.20 -29.18 -3.83
N LYS A 523 -11.88 -28.97 -5.12
CA LYS A 523 -12.10 -27.72 -5.89
C LYS A 523 -11.36 -26.48 -5.38
N SER A 524 -10.54 -26.58 -4.33
CA SER A 524 -9.65 -25.50 -3.94
C SER A 524 -8.52 -25.32 -4.97
N VAL A 525 -8.01 -24.10 -5.08
CA VAL A 525 -6.89 -23.74 -5.95
C VAL A 525 -5.99 -22.82 -5.15
N PHE A 526 -4.71 -23.19 -5.00
CA PHE A 526 -3.64 -22.43 -4.33
C PHE A 526 -3.84 -22.14 -2.84
N LEU A 527 -4.97 -21.55 -2.44
CA LEU A 527 -5.32 -21.34 -1.04
C LEU A 527 -6.33 -22.40 -0.60
N HIS A 528 -6.00 -23.06 0.51
CA HIS A 528 -6.81 -24.11 1.10
C HIS A 528 -7.19 -23.70 2.51
N GLY A 529 -8.48 -23.71 2.82
CA GLY A 529 -8.93 -23.58 4.20
C GLY A 529 -10.18 -22.73 4.37
N VAL A 530 -10.32 -22.17 5.58
CA VAL A 530 -11.52 -21.45 5.98
C VAL A 530 -11.22 -20.23 6.84
N GLN A 531 -12.21 -19.33 6.89
CA GLN A 531 -12.40 -18.41 7.99
C GLN A 531 -13.72 -18.74 8.68
N LEU A 532 -13.62 -19.24 9.91
CA LEU A 532 -14.71 -19.33 10.87
C LEU A 532 -14.79 -18.00 11.64
N GLY A 533 -15.87 -17.26 11.41
CA GLY A 533 -16.10 -15.98 12.06
C GLY A 533 -17.12 -16.06 13.20
N LEU A 534 -17.09 -15.09 14.11
CA LEU A 534 -18.07 -14.95 15.19
C LEU A 534 -18.41 -13.48 15.40
N ARG A 535 -19.70 -13.14 15.29
CA ARG A 535 -20.23 -11.83 15.70
C ARG A 535 -20.97 -11.97 17.02
N PHE A 536 -20.67 -11.07 17.95
CA PHE A 536 -21.30 -11.03 19.27
C PHE A 536 -22.70 -10.40 19.20
N PRO A 537 -23.63 -10.80 20.09
CA PRO A 537 -24.91 -10.13 20.21
C PRO A 537 -24.71 -8.66 20.62
N VAL A 538 -25.43 -7.75 19.95
CA VAL A 538 -25.44 -6.32 20.30
C VAL A 538 -26.43 -6.09 21.44
N THR A 539 -25.94 -5.65 22.59
CA THR A 539 -26.76 -5.36 23.78
C THR A 539 -27.01 -3.86 23.95
N GLY A 540 -28.25 -3.42 23.75
CA GLY A 540 -28.66 -2.01 23.92
C GLY A 540 -28.32 -1.11 22.72
N ASP A 541 -28.40 0.21 22.92
CA ASP A 541 -28.01 1.21 21.92
C ASP A 541 -26.56 1.66 22.17
N LEU A 542 -25.65 1.23 21.29
CA LEU A 542 -24.21 1.49 21.39
C LEU A 542 -23.87 2.99 21.30
N ILE A 543 -24.65 3.77 20.54
CA ILE A 543 -24.40 5.22 20.42
C ILE A 543 -24.87 5.91 21.70
N GLU A 544 -26.03 5.55 22.23
CA GLU A 544 -26.53 6.13 23.49
C GLU A 544 -25.56 5.85 24.65
N GLN A 545 -24.98 4.65 24.71
CA GLN A 545 -23.94 4.28 25.68
C GLN A 545 -22.70 5.19 25.54
N ALA A 546 -22.15 5.30 24.32
CA ALA A 546 -21.02 6.16 24.03
C ALA A 546 -21.27 7.65 24.37
N VAL A 547 -22.45 8.17 24.03
CA VAL A 547 -22.87 9.54 24.32
C VAL A 547 -22.99 9.78 25.82
N SER A 548 -23.62 8.87 26.55
CA SER A 548 -23.76 8.94 28.02
C SER A 548 -22.40 8.90 28.72
N THR A 549 -21.47 8.08 28.23
CA THR A 549 -20.10 8.00 28.74
C THR A 549 -19.33 9.28 28.44
N ALA A 550 -19.35 9.78 27.19
CA ALA A 550 -18.70 11.02 26.81
C ALA A 550 -19.17 12.24 27.63
N ALA A 551 -20.48 12.33 27.90
CA ALA A 551 -21.07 13.44 28.66
C ALA A 551 -20.63 13.50 30.13
N LYS A 552 -20.09 12.40 30.68
CA LYS A 552 -19.64 12.30 32.08
C LYS A 552 -18.13 12.50 32.22
N CYS A 553 -17.38 12.44 31.12
CA CYS A 553 -15.92 12.59 31.11
C CYS A 553 -15.49 14.03 30.81
N ASP A 554 -14.28 14.40 31.24
CA ASP A 554 -13.72 15.74 31.00
C ASP A 554 -13.33 15.95 29.53
N ALA A 555 -12.94 14.88 28.85
CA ALA A 555 -12.58 14.85 27.43
C ALA A 555 -13.01 13.52 26.79
N ALA A 556 -13.10 13.51 25.46
CA ALA A 556 -13.36 12.31 24.68
C ALA A 556 -12.39 12.15 23.51
N ILE A 557 -12.00 10.91 23.23
CA ILE A 557 -11.25 10.52 22.03
C ILE A 557 -12.14 9.55 21.25
N VAL A 558 -12.58 9.95 20.06
CA VAL A 558 -13.42 9.12 19.19
C VAL A 558 -12.56 8.57 18.07
N ILE A 559 -12.23 7.28 18.12
CA ILE A 559 -11.35 6.58 17.19
C ILE A 559 -12.19 5.82 16.16
N VAL A 560 -12.28 6.41 14.98
CA VAL A 560 -13.05 5.92 13.83
C VAL A 560 -12.13 5.54 12.68
N GLY A 561 -12.66 4.86 11.68
CA GLY A 561 -11.92 4.59 10.47
C GLY A 561 -12.47 3.44 9.67
N THR A 562 -11.57 2.85 8.90
CA THR A 562 -11.74 1.61 8.14
C THR A 562 -10.87 0.53 8.79
N ASN A 563 -10.68 -0.59 8.10
CA ASN A 563 -9.80 -1.67 8.54
C ASN A 563 -9.27 -2.46 7.32
N ASP A 564 -8.53 -3.53 7.61
CA ASP A 564 -7.94 -4.48 6.68
C ASP A 564 -8.93 -5.28 5.82
N ASP A 565 -10.24 -5.18 6.05
CA ASP A 565 -11.28 -5.79 5.22
C ASP A 565 -11.90 -4.76 4.25
N TRP A 566 -12.05 -3.51 4.71
CA TRP A 566 -12.49 -2.40 3.85
C TRP A 566 -11.43 -1.96 2.85
N GLU A 567 -10.17 -1.91 3.28
CA GLU A 567 -9.03 -1.53 2.45
C GLU A 567 -8.06 -2.72 2.33
N THR A 568 -8.21 -3.48 1.24
CA THR A 568 -7.50 -4.72 1.01
C THR A 568 -7.17 -4.91 -0.46
N GLU A 569 -6.07 -5.61 -0.72
CA GLU A 569 -5.84 -6.24 -2.01
C GLU A 569 -7.02 -7.16 -2.41
N GLY A 570 -7.30 -7.19 -3.71
CA GLY A 570 -8.31 -8.03 -4.35
C GLY A 570 -9.66 -7.34 -4.48
N ARG A 571 -9.87 -6.19 -3.84
CA ARG A 571 -11.16 -5.50 -3.85
C ARG A 571 -11.07 -4.02 -3.50
N ASP A 572 -11.80 -3.21 -4.25
CA ASP A 572 -11.96 -1.79 -3.97
C ASP A 572 -13.13 -1.51 -3.00
N ARG A 573 -13.13 -0.31 -2.42
CA ARG A 573 -14.26 0.17 -1.62
C ARG A 573 -15.46 0.50 -2.51
N GLU A 574 -16.65 0.24 -2.01
CA GLU A 574 -17.90 0.56 -2.70
C GLU A 574 -18.28 2.05 -2.55
N PHE A 575 -17.82 2.67 -1.47
CA PHE A 575 -18.20 4.02 -1.07
C PHE A 575 -17.05 4.69 -0.28
N MET A 576 -17.09 6.01 -0.13
CA MET A 576 -15.99 6.79 0.48
C MET A 576 -16.23 7.07 1.97
N GLU A 577 -17.47 6.95 2.42
CA GLU A 577 -17.93 7.21 3.78
C GLU A 577 -17.24 6.32 4.81
N LEU A 578 -17.16 6.81 6.06
CA LEU A 578 -16.84 5.96 7.20
C LEU A 578 -17.89 4.83 7.32
N PRO A 579 -17.48 3.56 7.42
CA PRO A 579 -18.40 2.43 7.54
C PRO A 579 -19.37 2.54 8.73
N GLY A 580 -20.56 1.98 8.57
CA GLY A 580 -21.55 1.85 9.65
C GLY A 580 -22.09 3.20 10.13
N LYS A 581 -22.37 3.30 11.43
CA LYS A 581 -22.94 4.52 12.05
C LYS A 581 -21.87 5.48 12.61
N GLN A 582 -20.61 5.35 12.17
CA GLN A 582 -19.52 6.18 12.68
C GLN A 582 -19.76 7.69 12.51
N PRO A 583 -20.25 8.21 11.36
CA PRO A 583 -20.55 9.64 11.25
C PRO A 583 -21.59 10.14 12.27
N GLU A 584 -22.61 9.31 12.56
CA GLU A 584 -23.63 9.64 13.56
C GLU A 584 -23.07 9.60 14.98
N LEU A 585 -22.24 8.59 15.29
CA LEU A 585 -21.52 8.50 16.56
C LEU A 585 -20.68 9.75 16.82
N ILE A 586 -19.91 10.22 15.83
CA ILE A 586 -19.10 11.43 15.94
C ILE A 586 -19.98 12.63 16.27
N ARG A 587 -21.06 12.84 15.50
CA ARG A 587 -21.96 13.99 15.71
C ARG A 587 -22.54 14.02 17.11
N GLN A 588 -23.04 12.89 17.60
CA GLN A 588 -23.67 12.84 18.92
C GLN A 588 -22.65 12.96 20.06
N VAL A 589 -21.46 12.34 19.93
CA VAL A 589 -20.41 12.44 20.96
C VAL A 589 -19.84 13.85 21.02
N CYS A 590 -19.52 14.49 19.88
CA CYS A 590 -19.05 15.88 19.87
C CYS A 590 -20.09 16.86 20.42
N ALA A 591 -21.38 16.61 20.20
CA ALA A 591 -22.45 17.41 20.79
C ALA A 591 -22.56 17.23 22.32
N ALA A 592 -22.27 16.02 22.82
CA ALA A 592 -22.30 15.71 24.24
C ALA A 592 -21.06 16.17 25.01
N ASN A 593 -19.89 16.18 24.35
CA ASN A 593 -18.62 16.61 24.92
C ASN A 593 -17.85 17.51 23.93
N PRO A 594 -17.77 18.83 24.16
CA PRO A 594 -17.05 19.74 23.27
C PRO A 594 -15.53 19.63 23.36
N ASN A 595 -14.98 18.88 24.31
CA ASN A 595 -13.54 18.56 24.42
C ASN A 595 -13.25 17.21 23.74
N THR A 596 -13.78 17.03 22.52
CA THR A 596 -13.61 15.80 21.74
C THR A 596 -12.52 15.93 20.69
N VAL A 597 -11.68 14.91 20.61
CA VAL A 597 -10.75 14.68 19.48
C VAL A 597 -11.26 13.51 18.66
N VAL A 598 -11.46 13.70 17.37
CA VAL A 598 -11.75 12.61 16.44
C VAL A 598 -10.45 12.13 15.81
N VAL A 599 -10.15 10.85 15.99
CA VAL A 599 -8.98 10.17 15.40
C VAL A 599 -9.47 9.31 14.25
N VAL A 600 -8.97 9.56 13.04
CA VAL A 600 -9.31 8.83 11.83
C VAL A 600 -8.16 7.89 11.46
N ASN A 601 -8.46 6.59 11.50
CA ASN A 601 -7.52 5.50 11.27
C ASN A 601 -7.96 4.75 10.01
N SER A 602 -7.58 5.30 8.85
CA SER A 602 -7.88 4.78 7.51
C SER A 602 -6.68 4.88 6.57
N GLY A 603 -6.58 3.99 5.60
CA GLY A 603 -5.51 4.01 4.61
C GLY A 603 -5.72 5.00 3.46
N SER A 604 -6.96 5.43 3.23
CA SER A 604 -7.35 6.35 2.17
C SER A 604 -8.32 7.41 2.67
N ALA A 605 -8.65 8.38 1.81
CA ALA A 605 -9.57 9.47 2.12
C ALA A 605 -10.98 8.93 2.47
N VAL A 606 -11.59 9.50 3.49
CA VAL A 606 -12.98 9.23 3.87
C VAL A 606 -13.80 10.52 3.85
N THR A 607 -15.13 10.43 3.73
CA THR A 607 -15.96 11.63 3.83
C THR A 607 -15.83 12.27 5.22
N THR A 608 -15.88 13.59 5.25
CA THR A 608 -15.79 14.39 6.47
C THR A 608 -17.01 15.29 6.64
N ASP A 609 -18.20 14.84 6.24
CA ASP A 609 -19.50 15.53 6.37
C ASP A 609 -19.95 15.77 7.84
N TRP A 610 -19.08 15.45 8.78
CA TRP A 610 -19.20 15.64 10.23
C TRP A 610 -18.09 16.56 10.78
N SER A 611 -17.14 17.04 9.97
CA SER A 611 -15.98 17.81 10.43
C SER A 611 -16.33 19.14 11.08
N ASP A 612 -17.46 19.73 10.70
CA ASP A 612 -17.90 21.03 11.24
C ASP A 612 -18.17 20.97 12.74
N VAL A 613 -18.66 19.84 13.24
CA VAL A 613 -18.96 19.65 14.67
C VAL A 613 -17.78 19.09 15.46
N ALA A 614 -16.75 18.54 14.80
CA ALA A 614 -15.58 17.99 15.45
C ALA A 614 -14.58 19.11 15.80
N PRO A 615 -14.23 19.32 17.10
CA PRO A 615 -13.29 20.36 17.52
C PRO A 615 -11.85 20.12 17.04
N ALA A 616 -11.41 18.86 17.04
CA ALA A 616 -10.11 18.46 16.53
C ALA A 616 -10.22 17.16 15.75
N ILE A 617 -9.44 17.05 14.67
CA ILE A 617 -9.42 15.89 13.77
C ILE A 617 -7.97 15.52 13.48
N LEU A 618 -7.59 14.29 13.83
CA LEU A 618 -6.26 13.75 13.63
C LEU A 618 -6.32 12.50 12.75
N GLN A 619 -5.66 12.52 11.60
CA GLN A 619 -5.49 11.34 10.74
C GLN A 619 -4.23 10.58 11.18
N THR A 620 -4.39 9.30 11.54
CA THR A 620 -3.27 8.43 11.96
C THR A 620 -2.82 7.46 10.89
N TRP A 621 -3.62 7.29 9.83
CA TRP A 621 -3.43 6.27 8.81
C TRP A 621 -3.43 4.84 9.37
N PHE A 622 -3.03 3.87 8.56
CA PHE A 622 -2.50 2.61 9.05
C PHE A 622 -1.01 2.79 9.38
N GLY A 623 -0.71 3.11 10.64
CA GLY A 623 0.59 3.59 11.09
C GLY A 623 1.60 2.52 11.52
N GLY A 624 1.32 1.24 11.31
CA GLY A 624 2.19 0.14 11.75
C GLY A 624 2.18 -0.09 13.26
N GLN A 625 3.05 -0.99 13.75
CA GLN A 625 2.98 -1.55 15.10
C GLN A 625 3.16 -0.53 16.24
N GLU A 626 3.77 0.63 15.94
CA GLU A 626 4.00 1.70 16.92
C GLU A 626 2.95 2.82 16.87
N MET A 627 1.93 2.70 16.01
CA MET A 627 0.92 3.74 15.80
C MET A 627 0.23 4.16 17.10
N SER A 628 -0.19 3.21 17.93
CA SER A 628 -0.91 3.49 19.17
C SER A 628 -0.03 4.23 20.18
N HIS A 629 1.27 3.91 20.26
CA HIS A 629 2.20 4.63 21.12
C HIS A 629 2.50 6.04 20.60
N ALA A 630 2.67 6.20 19.28
CA ALA A 630 2.82 7.49 18.62
C ALA A 630 1.56 8.36 18.80
N LEU A 631 0.37 7.77 18.74
CA LEU A 631 -0.90 8.46 18.97
C LEU A 631 -0.94 9.09 20.36
N VAL A 632 -0.57 8.34 21.40
CA VAL A 632 -0.53 8.91 22.77
C VAL A 632 0.54 9.99 22.89
N ASP A 633 1.69 9.87 22.21
CA ASP A 633 2.70 10.94 22.20
C ASP A 633 2.15 12.24 21.58
N VAL A 634 1.44 12.14 20.46
CA VAL A 634 0.86 13.28 19.75
C VAL A 634 -0.29 13.88 20.56
N LEU A 635 -1.20 13.06 21.11
CA LEU A 635 -2.33 13.53 21.91
C LEU A 635 -1.87 14.28 23.17
N SER A 636 -0.82 13.79 23.85
CA SER A 636 -0.25 14.47 25.02
C SER A 636 0.70 15.61 24.66
N GLY A 637 0.98 15.82 23.36
CA GLY A 637 1.98 16.77 22.86
C GLY A 637 3.43 16.42 23.21
N LYS A 638 3.71 15.21 23.68
CA LYS A 638 5.10 14.76 23.86
C LYS A 638 5.85 14.82 22.52
N GLU A 639 5.15 14.46 21.44
CA GLU A 639 5.61 14.68 20.07
C GLU A 639 4.65 15.60 19.30
N GLU A 640 5.16 16.21 18.24
CA GLU A 640 4.42 17.07 17.31
C GLU A 640 3.83 16.25 16.16
N PRO A 641 2.56 16.47 15.74
CA PRO A 641 2.08 15.95 14.47
C PRO A 641 2.80 16.66 13.32
N GLY A 642 3.57 15.90 12.53
CA GLY A 642 4.43 16.44 11.48
C GLY A 642 3.98 16.17 10.06
N GLY A 643 2.82 15.53 9.87
CA GLY A 643 2.37 15.05 8.57
C GLY A 643 1.68 16.12 7.72
N ARG A 644 1.66 15.89 6.41
CA ARG A 644 0.90 16.65 5.41
C ARG A 644 0.18 15.68 4.49
N LEU A 645 -1.08 15.96 4.15
CA LEU A 645 -1.89 15.08 3.31
C LEU A 645 -1.19 14.78 1.97
N PRO A 646 -0.95 13.50 1.63
CA PRO A 646 -0.41 13.12 0.33
C PRO A 646 -1.51 12.98 -0.74
N ASN A 647 -2.77 13.22 -0.40
CA ASN A 647 -3.91 13.19 -1.32
C ASN A 647 -4.93 14.26 -0.95
N SER A 648 -5.74 14.67 -1.92
CA SER A 648 -6.86 15.58 -1.72
C SER A 648 -8.04 14.83 -1.11
N TRP A 649 -8.71 15.43 -0.13
CA TRP A 649 -9.89 14.86 0.51
C TRP A 649 -11.15 15.57 -0.01
N PRO A 650 -11.86 14.99 -0.99
CA PRO A 650 -13.05 15.61 -1.55
C PRO A 650 -14.23 15.53 -0.57
N HIS A 651 -15.18 16.46 -0.69
CA HIS A 651 -16.43 16.38 0.07
C HIS A 651 -17.29 15.19 -0.34
N ARG A 652 -17.24 14.83 -1.64
CA ARG A 652 -18.13 13.86 -2.26
C ARG A 652 -17.38 12.99 -3.26
N LEU A 653 -17.81 11.74 -3.39
CA LEU A 653 -17.26 10.82 -4.38
C LEU A 653 -17.50 11.33 -5.82
N GLU A 654 -18.62 11.99 -6.07
CA GLU A 654 -18.99 12.48 -7.41
C GLU A 654 -18.11 13.62 -7.93
N ASP A 655 -17.41 14.29 -7.03
CA ASP A 655 -16.49 15.37 -7.38
C ASP A 655 -15.11 14.83 -7.81
N THR A 656 -14.84 13.55 -7.58
CA THR A 656 -13.54 12.92 -7.89
C THR A 656 -13.31 12.79 -9.41
N PRO A 657 -12.04 12.84 -9.87
CA PRO A 657 -11.72 12.78 -11.29
C PRO A 657 -12.16 11.47 -11.96
N ALA A 658 -12.10 10.35 -11.22
CA ALA A 658 -12.41 9.03 -11.73
C ALA A 658 -13.91 8.69 -11.75
N PHE A 659 -14.78 9.50 -11.13
CA PHE A 659 -16.18 9.11 -10.83
C PHE A 659 -16.96 8.56 -12.02
N LEU A 660 -16.86 9.19 -13.20
CA LEU A 660 -17.59 8.75 -14.40
C LEU A 660 -16.89 7.63 -15.19
N ASN A 661 -15.65 7.30 -14.84
CA ASN A 661 -14.83 6.35 -15.56
C ASN A 661 -14.33 5.20 -14.68
N TYR A 662 -14.95 5.00 -13.52
CA TYR A 662 -14.62 3.95 -12.56
C TYR A 662 -15.92 3.21 -12.19
N PRO A 663 -15.92 1.87 -12.09
CA PRO A 663 -14.77 0.97 -12.18
C PRO A 663 -14.40 0.54 -13.61
N GLY A 664 -15.19 0.93 -14.61
CA GLY A 664 -15.03 0.50 -16.01
C GLY A 664 -16.25 -0.29 -16.51
N GLU A 665 -16.29 -0.57 -17.81
CA GLU A 665 -17.36 -1.36 -18.43
C GLU A 665 -16.77 -2.29 -19.50
N ALA A 666 -17.30 -3.51 -19.61
CA ALA A 666 -16.90 -4.50 -20.61
C ALA A 666 -15.39 -4.80 -20.64
N GLY A 667 -14.76 -4.87 -19.46
CA GLY A 667 -13.34 -5.17 -19.32
C GLY A 667 -12.40 -4.01 -19.70
N ILE A 668 -12.91 -2.78 -19.80
CA ILE A 668 -12.14 -1.57 -20.11
C ILE A 668 -12.42 -0.49 -19.06
N VAL A 669 -11.36 0.17 -18.58
CA VAL A 669 -11.45 1.36 -17.74
C VAL A 669 -10.72 2.52 -18.44
N ASN A 670 -11.43 3.63 -18.67
CA ASN A 670 -10.87 4.79 -19.37
C ASN A 670 -10.29 5.79 -18.37
N TYR A 671 -9.04 6.23 -18.57
CA TYR A 671 -8.44 7.26 -17.73
C TYR A 671 -8.79 8.64 -18.31
N GLY A 672 -10.09 8.94 -18.33
CA GLY A 672 -10.69 10.08 -19.03
C GLY A 672 -10.33 11.45 -18.44
N GLU A 673 -9.88 11.50 -17.19
CA GLU A 673 -9.32 12.69 -16.54
C GLU A 673 -7.93 13.07 -17.06
N GLY A 674 -7.24 12.15 -17.75
CA GLY A 674 -5.90 12.38 -18.28
C GLY A 674 -4.90 12.79 -17.19
N ILE A 675 -4.29 13.97 -17.35
CA ILE A 675 -3.30 14.51 -16.39
C ILE A 675 -3.93 15.16 -15.16
N PHE A 676 -5.26 15.33 -15.13
CA PHE A 676 -5.97 15.97 -14.03
C PHE A 676 -6.35 14.93 -12.97
N VAL A 677 -5.35 14.42 -12.27
CA VAL A 677 -5.51 13.52 -11.12
C VAL A 677 -5.26 14.29 -9.82
N GLY A 678 -6.07 14.00 -8.79
CA GLY A 678 -5.94 14.63 -7.48
C GLY A 678 -6.22 16.14 -7.50
N TYR A 679 -5.44 16.91 -6.74
CA TYR A 679 -5.56 18.37 -6.64
C TYR A 679 -5.53 19.09 -8.00
N ARG A 680 -4.88 18.50 -9.02
CA ARG A 680 -4.86 19.02 -10.40
C ARG A 680 -6.29 19.13 -10.96
N TRP A 681 -7.15 18.17 -10.67
CA TRP A 681 -8.56 18.15 -11.09
C TRP A 681 -9.39 19.21 -10.38
N TYR A 682 -9.35 19.19 -9.05
CA TYR A 682 -10.18 20.06 -8.23
C TYR A 682 -9.87 21.53 -8.53
N GLN A 683 -8.60 21.89 -8.64
CA GLN A 683 -8.18 23.24 -8.97
C GLN A 683 -8.52 23.64 -10.42
N ALA A 684 -8.39 22.73 -11.39
CA ALA A 684 -8.73 23.02 -12.78
C ALA A 684 -10.23 23.27 -12.97
N ARG A 685 -11.06 22.68 -12.10
CA ARG A 685 -12.52 22.79 -12.14
C ARG A 685 -13.11 23.76 -11.13
N ASP A 686 -12.28 24.37 -10.28
CA ASP A 686 -12.71 25.24 -9.19
C ASP A 686 -13.71 24.53 -8.25
N ILE A 687 -13.33 23.31 -7.82
CA ILE A 687 -14.10 22.48 -6.89
C ILE A 687 -13.42 22.53 -5.52
N GLU A 688 -14.19 22.93 -4.51
CA GLU A 688 -13.77 22.91 -3.13
C GLU A 688 -13.62 21.47 -2.61
N VAL A 689 -12.57 21.24 -1.82
CA VAL A 689 -12.28 19.98 -1.16
C VAL A 689 -12.31 20.19 0.35
N ALA A 690 -12.63 19.14 1.12
CA ALA A 690 -12.65 19.22 2.57
C ALA A 690 -11.26 19.53 3.14
N TYR A 691 -10.23 18.88 2.57
CA TYR A 691 -8.84 19.19 2.85
C TYR A 691 -7.99 19.07 1.58
N PRO A 692 -7.20 20.09 1.23
CA PRO A 692 -6.39 20.07 0.02
C PRO A 692 -5.12 19.23 0.17
N PHE A 693 -4.60 18.77 -0.97
CA PHE A 693 -3.28 18.14 -1.03
C PHE A 693 -2.22 19.01 -0.35
N GLY A 694 -1.38 18.38 0.47
CA GLY A 694 -0.35 19.03 1.27
C GLY A 694 -0.84 19.65 2.58
N HIS A 695 -2.14 19.61 2.91
CA HIS A 695 -2.67 20.19 4.16
C HIS A 695 -2.21 19.43 5.41
N GLY A 696 -1.96 20.15 6.50
CA GLY A 696 -1.68 19.58 7.82
C GLY A 696 -1.21 20.66 8.79
N LEU A 697 -1.77 20.64 9.99
CA LEU A 697 -1.45 21.58 11.07
C LEU A 697 -0.36 21.00 11.99
N GLY A 698 0.19 21.86 12.85
CA GLY A 698 1.08 21.51 13.96
C GLY A 698 0.62 22.18 15.27
N TYR A 699 1.33 21.94 16.37
CA TYR A 699 1.15 22.64 17.65
C TYR A 699 2.06 23.86 17.80
N THR A 700 3.02 24.05 16.89
CA THR A 700 3.84 25.28 16.82
C THR A 700 3.56 26.08 15.55
N THR A 701 4.12 27.30 15.49
CA THR A 701 3.94 28.23 14.37
C THR A 701 5.29 28.61 13.77
N PHE A 702 5.31 28.79 12.45
CA PHE A 702 6.52 29.12 11.69
C PHE A 702 6.38 30.47 10.97
N GLU A 703 7.48 31.20 10.89
CA GLU A 703 7.63 32.39 10.04
C GLU A 703 8.61 32.11 8.92
N TRP A 704 8.29 32.60 7.73
CA TRP A 704 9.08 32.41 6.52
C TRP A 704 9.65 33.76 6.08
N GLY A 705 10.94 33.81 5.82
CA GLY A 705 11.62 35.01 5.37
C GLY A 705 11.43 35.30 3.89
N GLU A 706 12.33 36.14 3.36
CA GLU A 706 12.33 36.53 1.96
C GLU A 706 12.77 35.36 1.06
N VAL A 707 12.03 35.16 -0.04
CA VAL A 707 12.33 34.11 -1.02
C VAL A 707 13.28 34.66 -2.08
N THR A 708 14.40 33.96 -2.25
CA THR A 708 15.40 34.24 -3.29
C THR A 708 15.36 33.14 -4.34
N VAL A 709 15.42 33.53 -5.62
CA VAL A 709 15.51 32.60 -6.75
C VAL A 709 16.82 32.85 -7.49
N SER A 710 17.55 31.79 -7.79
CA SER A 710 18.84 31.83 -8.50
C SER A 710 19.02 30.62 -9.41
N GLY A 711 20.08 30.59 -10.22
CA GLY A 711 20.37 29.50 -11.15
C GLY A 711 19.95 29.83 -12.59
N ALA A 712 19.51 28.79 -13.31
CA ALA A 712 19.16 28.86 -14.72
C ALA A 712 18.09 29.93 -15.02
N LYS A 713 18.22 30.57 -16.18
CA LYS A 713 17.36 31.66 -16.68
C LYS A 713 16.77 31.35 -18.05
N THR A 714 17.38 30.43 -18.79
CA THR A 714 16.90 30.01 -20.12
C THR A 714 16.53 28.53 -20.14
N ILE A 715 15.79 28.14 -21.19
CA ILE A 715 15.46 26.74 -21.45
C ILE A 715 16.73 25.96 -21.83
N GLU A 716 17.63 26.55 -22.63
CA GLU A 716 18.91 25.92 -23.02
C GLU A 716 19.77 25.57 -21.79
N GLU A 717 19.88 26.46 -20.81
CA GLU A 717 20.61 26.19 -19.57
C GLU A 717 20.01 25.00 -18.79
N LEU A 718 18.68 24.90 -18.72
CA LEU A 718 18.00 23.76 -18.09
C LEU A 718 18.21 22.45 -18.88
N GLU A 719 18.23 22.52 -20.21
CA GLU A 719 18.50 21.36 -21.08
C GLU A 719 19.95 20.85 -20.92
N ASP A 720 20.90 21.75 -20.68
CA ASP A 720 22.30 21.44 -20.38
C ASP A 720 22.51 20.94 -18.94
N GLY A 721 21.45 20.88 -18.14
CA GLY A 721 21.45 20.33 -16.78
C GLY A 721 21.69 21.35 -15.67
N GLU A 722 21.69 22.65 -15.96
CA GLU A 722 21.59 23.67 -14.91
C GLU A 722 20.25 23.59 -14.19
N LYS A 723 20.17 24.17 -12.99
CA LYS A 723 19.00 24.11 -12.12
C LYS A 723 18.61 25.49 -11.63
N ILE A 724 17.35 25.62 -11.22
CA ILE A 724 16.84 26.78 -10.49
C ILE A 724 16.77 26.43 -9.00
N PHE A 725 17.28 27.34 -8.17
CA PHE A 725 17.32 27.19 -6.72
C PHE A 725 16.43 28.25 -6.08
N ILE A 726 15.54 27.79 -5.20
CA ILE A 726 14.66 28.63 -4.38
C ILE A 726 15.14 28.51 -2.94
N SER A 727 15.55 29.61 -2.33
CA SER A 727 16.00 29.64 -0.93
C SER A 727 15.26 30.67 -0.09
N PHE A 728 14.99 30.32 1.17
CA PHE A 728 14.37 31.22 2.15
C PHE A 728 14.59 30.68 3.57
N PRO A 729 14.73 31.55 4.59
CA PRO A 729 14.82 31.10 5.97
C PRO A 729 13.44 30.73 6.52
N ILE A 730 13.36 29.63 7.27
CA ILE A 730 12.19 29.22 8.06
C ILE A 730 12.57 29.27 9.53
N THR A 731 11.79 30.00 10.34
CA THR A 731 11.98 30.12 11.78
C THR A 731 10.80 29.52 12.52
N ASN A 732 11.05 28.67 13.52
CA ASN A 732 10.03 28.28 14.48
C ASN A 732 9.85 29.39 15.52
N VAL A 733 8.73 30.10 15.47
CA VAL A 733 8.43 31.24 16.36
C VAL A 733 7.52 30.88 17.52
N GLY A 734 7.07 29.62 17.60
CA GLY A 734 6.31 29.12 18.73
C GLY A 734 7.20 28.71 19.91
N ASN A 735 6.59 27.99 20.85
CA ASN A 735 7.22 27.60 22.12
C ASN A 735 7.52 26.09 22.23
N ARG A 736 7.35 25.33 21.15
CA ARG A 736 7.60 23.87 21.10
C ARG A 736 8.42 23.50 19.88
N LEU A 737 9.13 22.38 19.97
CA LEU A 737 9.70 21.69 18.81
C LEU A 737 8.56 21.38 17.83
N GLY A 738 8.80 21.60 16.53
CA GLY A 738 7.86 21.16 15.51
C GLY A 738 8.51 21.02 14.14
N SER A 739 7.72 20.58 13.17
CA SER A 739 8.17 20.43 11.79
C SER A 739 7.32 21.23 10.81
N GLU A 740 7.98 21.79 9.80
CA GLU A 740 7.35 22.48 8.68
C GLU A 740 7.73 21.81 7.35
N THR A 741 6.78 21.76 6.42
CA THR A 741 7.00 21.25 5.07
C THR A 741 6.72 22.36 4.08
N ALA A 742 7.77 22.94 3.50
CA ALA A 742 7.64 23.93 2.46
C ALA A 742 7.50 23.24 1.10
N GLN A 743 6.46 23.60 0.35
CA GLN A 743 6.10 23.01 -0.93
C GLN A 743 6.23 24.06 -2.03
N CYS A 744 6.79 23.67 -3.17
CA CYS A 744 6.91 24.51 -4.36
C CYS A 744 6.12 23.92 -5.52
N TYR A 745 5.15 24.70 -5.98
CA TYR A 745 4.34 24.41 -7.15
C TYR A 745 4.74 25.29 -8.33
N VAL A 746 4.81 24.71 -9.53
CA VAL A 746 5.06 25.43 -10.77
C VAL A 746 3.74 25.62 -11.52
N SER A 747 3.43 26.87 -11.87
CA SER A 747 2.18 27.29 -12.51
C SER A 747 2.48 28.02 -13.83
N PRO A 748 2.21 27.43 -15.01
CA PRO A 748 2.46 28.08 -16.29
C PRO A 748 1.39 29.15 -16.61
N LEU A 749 1.81 30.33 -17.06
CA LEU A 749 0.92 31.43 -17.41
C LEU A 749 0.69 31.50 -18.93
N GLY A 750 -0.55 31.24 -19.35
CA GLY A 750 -0.93 31.18 -20.77
C GLY A 750 -0.26 30.03 -21.52
N PRO A 751 -0.30 28.79 -21.01
CA PRO A 751 0.39 27.68 -21.64
C PRO A 751 -0.17 27.37 -23.02
N VAL A 752 0.70 26.98 -23.95
CA VAL A 752 0.31 26.57 -25.31
C VAL A 752 -0.44 25.23 -25.27
N SER A 753 0.03 24.32 -24.42
CA SER A 753 -0.61 23.03 -24.15
C SER A 753 -1.51 23.12 -22.91
N LEU A 754 -2.61 22.37 -22.88
CA LEU A 754 -3.43 22.24 -21.68
C LEU A 754 -2.58 21.70 -20.51
N ARG A 755 -2.56 22.38 -19.36
CA ARG A 755 -1.79 21.99 -18.18
C ARG A 755 -2.62 22.18 -16.91
N PRO A 756 -2.30 21.46 -15.81
CA PRO A 756 -2.87 21.76 -14.50
C PRO A 756 -2.60 23.22 -14.10
N PRO A 757 -3.47 23.84 -13.27
CA PRO A 757 -3.23 25.19 -12.76
C PRO A 757 -1.89 25.34 -12.04
N GLN A 758 -1.43 24.27 -11.38
CA GLN A 758 -0.10 24.18 -10.80
C GLN A 758 0.30 22.72 -10.57
N GLU A 759 1.59 22.46 -10.47
CA GLU A 759 2.16 21.13 -10.27
C GLU A 759 3.22 21.14 -9.17
N LEU A 760 3.18 20.22 -8.20
CA LEU A 760 4.24 20.08 -7.21
C LEU A 760 5.53 19.65 -7.92
N LYS A 761 6.61 20.43 -7.77
CA LYS A 761 7.91 20.12 -8.37
C LYS A 761 9.07 20.12 -7.37
N GLY A 762 8.82 20.50 -6.13
CA GLY A 762 9.83 20.45 -5.08
C GLY A 762 9.22 20.64 -3.70
N PHE A 763 9.88 20.09 -2.69
CA PHE A 763 9.52 20.31 -1.30
C PHE A 763 10.75 20.12 -0.40
N VAL A 764 10.67 20.67 0.81
CA VAL A 764 11.65 20.44 1.87
C VAL A 764 10.94 20.39 3.21
N LYS A 765 11.26 19.38 4.02
CA LYS A 765 10.79 19.25 5.39
C LYS A 765 11.91 19.59 6.36
N VAL A 766 11.59 20.41 7.37
CA VAL A 766 12.51 20.84 8.42
C VAL A 766 11.89 20.58 9.79
N LYS A 767 12.72 20.23 10.77
CA LYS A 767 12.31 20.07 12.18
C LYS A 767 13.16 21.01 13.02
N LEU A 768 12.51 21.93 13.74
CA LEU A 768 13.15 23.09 14.35
C LEU A 768 12.75 23.24 15.82
N GLN A 769 13.74 23.50 16.67
CA GLN A 769 13.53 23.92 18.06
C GLN A 769 12.91 25.33 18.12
N PRO A 770 12.27 25.72 19.24
CA PRO A 770 11.79 27.09 19.44
C PRO A 770 12.89 28.13 19.21
N GLY A 771 12.63 29.10 18.34
CA GLY A 771 13.56 30.17 17.97
C GLY A 771 14.66 29.76 16.99
N GLU A 772 14.72 28.50 16.56
CA GLU A 772 15.67 28.03 15.55
C GLU A 772 15.25 28.48 14.15
N THR A 773 16.25 28.86 13.34
CA THR A 773 16.08 29.23 11.93
C THR A 773 16.98 28.36 11.06
N VAL A 774 16.43 27.83 9.97
CA VAL A 774 17.19 27.13 8.92
C VAL A 774 16.91 27.75 7.56
N GLU A 775 17.92 27.77 6.69
CA GLU A 775 17.73 28.12 5.28
C GLU A 775 17.14 26.92 4.54
N ALA A 776 15.88 27.03 4.11
CA ALA A 776 15.24 26.05 3.24
C ALA A 776 15.75 26.20 1.80
N LEU A 777 15.98 25.09 1.10
CA LEU A 777 16.44 25.06 -0.28
C LEU A 777 15.59 24.07 -1.09
N ILE A 778 15.03 24.53 -2.20
CA ILE A 778 14.30 23.70 -3.17
C ILE A 778 14.99 23.83 -4.53
N GLU A 779 15.25 22.68 -5.16
CA GLU A 779 15.86 22.59 -6.48
C GLU A 779 14.81 22.23 -7.54
N LEU A 780 14.80 22.97 -8.64
CA LEU A 780 13.97 22.70 -9.81
C LEU A 780 14.87 22.46 -11.03
N ASP A 781 14.58 21.39 -11.76
CA ASP A 781 15.30 20.96 -12.95
C ASP A 781 14.48 21.17 -14.23
N TYR A 782 15.00 20.74 -15.38
CA TYR A 782 14.28 20.75 -16.66
C TYR A 782 12.87 20.14 -16.58
N ARG A 783 12.74 18.98 -15.93
CA ARG A 783 11.47 18.25 -15.82
C ARG A 783 10.45 18.98 -14.94
N SER A 784 10.89 19.94 -14.14
CA SER A 784 10.02 20.81 -13.34
C SER A 784 9.17 21.74 -14.20
N PHE A 785 9.58 22.03 -15.44
CA PHE A 785 8.85 22.90 -16.36
C PHE A 785 8.36 22.17 -17.62
N ALA A 786 8.85 20.95 -17.86
CA ALA A 786 8.56 20.20 -19.07
C ALA A 786 7.14 19.60 -19.08
N VAL A 787 6.59 19.48 -20.28
CA VAL A 787 5.37 18.72 -20.63
C VAL A 787 5.74 17.59 -21.57
N PHE A 788 4.99 16.49 -21.52
CA PHE A 788 5.13 15.41 -22.50
C PHE A 788 4.15 15.63 -23.66
N ASP A 789 4.68 15.69 -24.88
CA ASP A 789 3.87 15.68 -26.11
C ASP A 789 3.97 14.29 -26.76
N PRO A 790 2.83 13.60 -26.98
CA PRO A 790 2.80 12.34 -27.69
C PRO A 790 3.29 12.40 -29.15
N GLY A 791 3.38 13.60 -29.73
CA GLY A 791 3.71 13.82 -31.13
C GLY A 791 2.56 13.46 -32.08
N ASP A 792 2.59 14.03 -33.27
CA ASP A 792 1.71 13.69 -34.39
C ASP A 792 2.50 13.68 -35.70
N PRO A 793 3.11 12.53 -36.08
CA PRO A 793 3.89 12.39 -37.30
C PRO A 793 3.08 12.72 -38.57
N GLY A 794 1.75 12.60 -38.51
CA GLY A 794 0.86 12.89 -39.63
C GLY A 794 0.47 14.36 -39.75
N TYR A 795 0.70 15.19 -38.72
CA TYR A 795 0.17 16.55 -38.64
C TYR A 795 0.60 17.41 -39.83
N GLU A 796 1.90 17.52 -40.10
CA GLU A 796 2.42 18.37 -41.17
C GLU A 796 1.82 18.00 -42.53
N SER A 797 1.75 16.69 -42.81
CA SER A 797 1.20 16.17 -44.05
C SER A 797 -0.30 16.47 -44.21
N ARG A 798 -1.07 16.43 -43.12
CA ARG A 798 -2.52 16.70 -43.11
C ARG A 798 -2.80 18.20 -43.19
N ASN A 799 -2.11 19.00 -42.38
CA ASN A 799 -2.27 20.44 -42.33
C ASN A 799 -1.90 21.11 -43.65
N HIS A 800 -0.91 20.57 -44.38
CA HIS A 800 -0.58 21.04 -45.73
C HIS A 800 -1.69 20.77 -46.76
N ARG A 801 -2.43 19.67 -46.62
CA ARG A 801 -3.49 19.26 -47.57
C ARG A 801 -4.82 19.97 -47.30
N ILE A 802 -5.18 20.12 -46.03
CA ILE A 802 -6.38 20.82 -45.57
C ILE A 802 -5.96 21.58 -44.32
N PRO A 803 -5.87 22.92 -44.36
CA PRO A 803 -5.58 23.71 -43.16
C PRO A 803 -6.58 23.34 -42.06
N VAL A 804 -6.07 22.81 -40.96
CA VAL A 804 -6.92 22.48 -39.81
C VAL A 804 -7.33 23.80 -39.17
N ALA A 805 -8.61 23.96 -38.85
CA ALA A 805 -9.10 25.11 -38.10
C ALA A 805 -8.51 25.07 -36.68
N ALA A 806 -7.29 25.55 -36.52
CA ALA A 806 -6.68 25.78 -35.22
C ALA A 806 -7.40 26.98 -34.59
N GLY A 807 -8.38 26.72 -33.74
CA GLY A 807 -9.14 27.77 -33.06
C GLY A 807 -8.21 28.64 -32.21
N GLY A 808 -7.83 29.83 -32.71
CA GLY A 808 -7.25 30.96 -31.97
C GLY A 808 -5.88 30.79 -31.31
N HIS A 809 -5.47 29.56 -30.98
CA HIS A 809 -4.21 29.23 -30.32
C HIS A 809 -3.50 28.21 -31.22
N HIS A 810 -2.34 28.58 -31.75
CA HIS A 810 -1.49 27.65 -32.49
C HIS A 810 -0.92 26.62 -31.51
N ILE A 811 -1.61 25.50 -31.31
CA ILE A 811 -1.02 24.32 -30.66
C ILE A 811 0.04 23.82 -31.64
N GLY A 812 1.31 24.08 -31.35
CA GLY A 812 2.42 23.58 -32.15
C GLY A 812 2.49 22.08 -31.99
N HIS A 813 1.93 21.32 -32.93
CA HIS A 813 2.06 19.86 -32.95
C HIS A 813 3.50 19.50 -33.32
N ARG A 814 4.18 18.75 -32.45
CA ARG A 814 5.49 18.17 -32.78
C ARG A 814 5.30 16.88 -33.58
N SER A 815 6.23 16.58 -34.49
CA SER A 815 6.20 15.34 -35.26
C SER A 815 6.61 14.12 -34.42
N GLU A 816 7.53 14.31 -33.48
CA GLU A 816 8.07 13.27 -32.60
C GLU A 816 7.59 13.47 -31.16
N SER A 817 7.42 12.35 -30.45
CA SER A 817 7.06 12.36 -29.04
C SER A 817 8.24 12.78 -28.17
N GLY A 818 8.00 13.54 -27.11
CA GLY A 818 9.06 13.88 -26.18
C GLY A 818 8.67 14.89 -25.12
N TRP A 819 9.62 15.16 -24.23
CA TRP A 819 9.50 16.19 -23.22
C TRP A 819 10.03 17.52 -23.75
N PHE A 820 9.34 18.62 -23.45
CA PHE A 820 9.82 19.96 -23.75
C PHE A 820 9.27 21.01 -22.79
N ILE A 821 9.94 22.15 -22.71
CA ILE A 821 9.45 23.33 -22.00
C ILE A 821 8.77 24.26 -23.02
N ASP A 822 7.56 24.72 -22.70
CA ASP A 822 6.91 25.79 -23.45
C ASP A 822 7.58 27.13 -23.05
N PRO A 823 8.16 27.91 -23.98
CA PRO A 823 8.70 29.23 -23.65
C PRO A 823 7.59 30.13 -23.09
N GLY A 824 7.89 30.85 -22.02
CA GLY A 824 6.92 31.75 -21.42
C GLY A 824 7.12 31.99 -19.95
N ARG A 825 6.06 32.55 -19.36
CA ARG A 825 6.04 32.92 -17.94
C ARG A 825 5.49 31.81 -17.09
N PHE A 826 6.11 31.62 -15.95
CA PHE A 826 5.72 30.71 -14.90
C PHE A 826 5.58 31.48 -13.59
N GLU A 827 4.78 30.93 -12.68
CA GLU A 827 4.74 31.32 -11.28
C GLU A 827 5.28 30.17 -10.45
N LEU A 828 6.27 30.47 -9.61
CA LEU A 828 6.71 29.59 -8.53
C LEU A 828 5.86 29.92 -7.30
N LYS A 829 4.96 29.03 -6.94
CA LYS A 829 4.04 29.16 -5.82
C LYS A 829 4.58 28.38 -4.63
N ILE A 830 5.04 29.08 -3.60
CA ILE A 830 5.64 28.47 -2.40
C ILE A 830 4.63 28.57 -1.26
N GLY A 831 4.34 27.45 -0.61
CA GLY A 831 3.29 27.37 0.40
C GLY A 831 3.35 26.11 1.25
N THR A 832 2.37 25.99 2.15
CA THR A 832 2.23 24.85 3.06
C THR A 832 1.29 23.77 2.53
N SER A 833 0.49 24.07 1.51
CA SER A 833 -0.37 23.13 0.80
C SER A 833 -0.65 23.64 -0.62
N SER A 834 -1.35 22.86 -1.42
CA SER A 834 -1.78 23.25 -2.78
C SER A 834 -2.73 24.46 -2.79
N GLU A 835 -3.35 24.80 -1.65
CA GLU A 835 -4.18 26.01 -1.47
C GLU A 835 -3.54 27.03 -0.50
N GLY A 836 -2.66 26.59 0.40
CA GLY A 836 -1.94 27.40 1.37
C GLY A 836 -0.71 28.11 0.78
N ILE A 837 -0.89 28.85 -0.32
CA ILE A 837 0.21 29.56 -1.00
C ILE A 837 0.57 30.85 -0.25
N LEU A 838 1.83 30.95 0.17
CA LEU A 838 2.35 32.09 0.95
C LEU A 838 3.08 33.11 0.08
N LYS A 839 3.77 32.65 -0.96
CA LYS A 839 4.54 33.48 -1.89
C LYS A 839 4.33 33.02 -3.33
N VAL A 840 4.26 33.98 -4.23
CA VAL A 840 4.20 33.76 -5.68
C VAL A 840 5.32 34.55 -6.31
N ILE A 841 6.26 33.86 -6.96
CA ILE A 841 7.43 34.47 -7.61
C ILE A 841 7.29 34.29 -9.12
N PRO A 842 7.27 35.38 -9.91
CA PRO A 842 7.27 35.27 -11.35
C PRO A 842 8.63 34.78 -11.85
N LEU A 843 8.61 33.87 -12.82
CA LEU A 843 9.77 33.35 -13.52
C LEU A 843 9.49 33.45 -15.03
N ASP A 844 10.44 33.97 -15.80
CA ASP A 844 10.34 34.03 -17.26
C ASP A 844 11.45 33.13 -17.81
N LEU A 845 11.08 32.07 -18.53
CA LEU A 845 12.02 31.17 -19.19
C LEU A 845 11.99 31.51 -20.68
N SER A 846 13.03 32.23 -21.12
CA SER A 846 13.26 32.45 -22.54
C SER A 846 13.89 31.22 -23.18
N LEU A 847 13.77 31.14 -24.51
CA LEU A 847 14.62 30.25 -25.31
C LEU A 847 16.10 30.49 -24.99
#